data_AF-A0A661SH06-F1
#
_entry.id   AF-A0A661SH06-F1
#
_cell.length_a   1.000
_cell.length_b   1.000
_cell.length_c   1.000
_cell.angle_alpha   90.00
_cell.angle_beta   90.00
_cell.angle_gamma   90.00
#
_symmetry.space_group_name_H-M   'P 1'
#
loop_
_entity.id
_entity.type
_entity.pdbx_description
1 polymer ?
#
loop_
_entity_poly.entity_id
_entity_poly.type
_entity_poly.pdbx_seq_one_letter_code
_entity_poly.pdbx_strand_id
1 'polypeptide(L)'
;GNEETIGWVYQGFNSEELEAAFREVRVSEKKFESRDIPAVTQLFTPRWIVRFLVENTLGRLWLELHPDSQLASSLDYLFPFKTPNRPLLAVKSVKEITFLDPACGTMHFGLVAFDLFVAMYREEMQNAGLPGWPPKPPVASEEEIADSILARNLHGIDIDPRAVQLSAFTLYLKAKTLNPKARISESRLACANVHILDRDNLKGFVEQIQLGPIYRRILTALQARLEDSEQLGSLLRLEGEIRELVDKERKRYEREGKQLILHGFTEQQFETEARRREFWEILEVKIGQALDAFAREHSNGEKQTFFAGETAKGLRLLEIMAQRYDVVVTNPPYMSARKMNSKLKSLVAASYPAGKGDLYAAFIQKCLDLSCPTGRVGMLTMHSFMFISSYEKLRAIIREQASIEIMAHAGPALFDVGNPGTLQTSAYVLRREDDPEARQNVEGTYFRLVKEPESEAKRRRFEQAVADLRTGKNDPIVYRYRQGDFDGIPGGPWVYWITPGLRKVFETFPKLGEIAQPKMGMGTRNNARFLRFWWELGKGQIDFSCINIEDARNSKKRWFPYMKGGAFCRWYGNQHYCVNYEQLGIELKEEQLEKYPYLKGNTGWIVPNEDYYFRSGVTYSRITSGQLCPRLSPGGFIFDTAGCSLFPSDIPLILAVLNSSMAQYARYVINPTIAFQVGDLARLPVPNASSEMLRDLVEQAIALAKADSEEDETTWDFIAPPDWPDGIRKAAERHSQLAEIERQIDEEVYRLYGISEEDRRAIEEELTGHPLGAEDPTGDDMEGEEKEG
;
A
#
# COMPACT_ATOMS: atom_id res chain seq x y z
N GLY A 1 17.68 -26.09 -20.52
CA GLY A 1 18.46 -24.95 -19.97
C GLY A 1 17.74 -24.44 -18.75
N ASN A 2 18.45 -24.01 -17.71
CA ASN A 2 17.80 -23.48 -16.51
C ASN A 2 17.06 -22.17 -16.90
N GLU A 3 15.75 -22.12 -16.68
CA GLU A 3 14.88 -20.98 -17.02
C GLU A 3 15.35 -19.69 -16.35
N GLU A 4 16.01 -19.83 -15.19
CA GLU A 4 16.62 -18.72 -14.45
C GLU A 4 17.70 -18.01 -15.27
N THR A 5 18.49 -18.73 -16.07
CA THR A 5 19.66 -18.17 -16.77
C THR A 5 19.31 -16.98 -17.66
N ILE A 6 18.11 -16.94 -18.27
CA ILE A 6 17.69 -15.81 -19.10
C ILE A 6 17.30 -14.60 -18.24
N GLY A 7 16.71 -14.82 -17.06
CA GLY A 7 16.48 -13.77 -16.06
C GLY A 7 17.78 -13.15 -15.55
N TRP A 8 18.79 -13.98 -15.25
CA TRP A 8 20.13 -13.53 -14.87
C TRP A 8 20.84 -12.75 -15.99
N VAL A 9 20.69 -13.19 -17.24
CA VAL A 9 21.21 -12.47 -18.41
C VAL A 9 20.55 -11.09 -18.55
N TYR A 10 19.22 -11.01 -18.41
CA TYR A 10 18.50 -9.73 -18.46
C TYR A 10 18.92 -8.77 -17.34
N GLN A 11 19.10 -9.28 -16.12
CA GLN A 11 19.62 -8.49 -14.99
C GLN A 11 21.05 -8.00 -15.23
N GLY A 12 21.91 -8.84 -15.80
CA GLY A 12 23.27 -8.47 -16.18
C GLY A 12 23.34 -7.39 -17.26
N PHE A 13 22.35 -7.33 -18.16
CA PHE A 13 22.27 -6.25 -19.17
C PHE A 13 21.85 -4.90 -18.58
N ASN A 14 21.04 -4.89 -17.52
CA ASN A 14 20.53 -3.65 -16.93
C ASN A 14 21.31 -3.20 -15.68
N SER A 15 22.30 -3.96 -15.20
CA SER A 15 23.03 -3.65 -13.96
C SER A 15 23.84 -2.34 -14.06
N GLU A 16 24.46 -2.06 -15.21
CA GLU A 16 25.16 -0.81 -15.45
C GLU A 16 24.20 0.38 -15.58
N GLU A 17 23.06 0.21 -16.26
CA GLU A 17 21.99 1.22 -16.38
C GLU A 17 21.36 1.52 -15.01
N LEU A 18 21.15 0.49 -14.19
CA LEU A 18 20.66 0.57 -12.82
C LEU A 18 21.63 1.35 -11.91
N GLU A 19 22.92 0.97 -11.95
CA GLU A 19 23.95 1.65 -11.19
C GLU A 19 24.10 3.12 -11.63
N ALA A 20 24.04 3.40 -12.93
CA ALA A 20 24.09 4.74 -13.47
C ALA A 20 22.90 5.58 -13.00
N ALA A 21 21.67 5.06 -13.10
CA ALA A 21 20.46 5.74 -12.67
C ALA A 21 20.49 6.04 -11.15
N PHE A 22 20.87 5.08 -10.31
CA PHE A 22 21.00 5.31 -8.87
C PHE A 22 22.15 6.28 -8.52
N ARG A 23 23.24 6.26 -9.27
CA ARG A 23 24.38 7.17 -9.07
C ARG A 23 24.00 8.60 -9.45
N GLU A 24 23.28 8.81 -10.54
CA GLU A 24 22.76 10.14 -10.92
C GLU A 24 21.78 10.68 -9.88
N VAL A 25 20.83 9.87 -9.37
CA VAL A 25 19.89 10.32 -8.32
C VAL A 25 20.61 10.64 -7.01
N ARG A 26 21.61 9.85 -6.60
CA ARG A 26 22.39 10.10 -5.36
C ARG A 26 23.29 11.33 -5.44
N VAL A 27 23.86 11.62 -6.61
CA VAL A 27 24.85 12.71 -6.77
C VAL A 27 24.18 14.03 -7.13
N SER A 28 23.01 14.01 -7.79
CA SER A 28 22.39 15.22 -8.34
C SER A 28 21.00 15.57 -7.81
N GLU A 29 20.45 14.78 -6.88
CA GLU A 29 19.06 14.90 -6.36
C GLU A 29 17.96 14.90 -7.45
N LYS A 30 18.30 14.53 -8.69
CA LYS A 30 17.34 14.42 -9.80
C LYS A 30 16.41 13.23 -9.60
N LYS A 31 15.18 13.34 -10.13
CA LYS A 31 14.16 12.28 -10.12
C LYS A 31 14.38 11.33 -11.31
N PHE A 32 13.88 10.09 -11.21
CA PHE A 32 13.95 9.13 -12.31
C PHE A 32 13.14 9.61 -13.53
N GLU A 33 13.74 9.52 -14.71
CA GLU A 33 13.09 9.78 -15.99
C GLU A 33 12.38 8.52 -16.50
N SER A 34 11.51 8.65 -17.52
CA SER A 34 10.75 7.51 -18.06
C SER A 34 11.64 6.37 -18.55
N ARG A 35 12.85 6.66 -19.01
CA ARG A 35 13.85 5.67 -19.45
C ARG A 35 14.48 4.88 -18.31
N ASP A 36 14.47 5.40 -17.08
CA ASP A 36 15.09 4.77 -15.91
C ASP A 36 14.14 3.81 -15.19
N ILE A 37 12.83 3.96 -15.41
CA ILE A 37 11.77 3.16 -14.77
C ILE A 37 12.00 1.65 -14.93
N PRO A 38 12.34 1.12 -16.14
CA PRO A 38 12.57 -0.31 -16.31
C PRO A 38 13.73 -0.83 -15.48
N ALA A 39 14.85 -0.11 -15.40
CA ALA A 39 16.03 -0.57 -14.65
C ALA A 39 15.75 -0.58 -13.14
N VAL A 40 15.20 0.51 -12.60
CA VAL A 40 15.10 0.75 -11.14
C VAL A 40 14.00 -0.03 -10.43
N THR A 41 13.15 -0.73 -11.18
CA THR A 41 12.00 -1.49 -10.66
C THR A 41 12.16 -3.00 -10.79
N GLN A 42 13.31 -3.49 -11.27
CA GLN A 42 13.56 -4.92 -11.48
C GLN A 42 13.91 -5.67 -10.20
N LEU A 43 12.93 -6.36 -9.62
CA LEU A 43 13.12 -7.33 -8.54
C LEU A 43 12.66 -8.71 -9.02
N PHE A 44 13.58 -9.69 -9.06
CA PHE A 44 13.26 -11.04 -9.47
C PHE A 44 12.44 -11.76 -8.40
N THR A 45 11.22 -12.16 -8.72
CA THR A 45 10.33 -12.88 -7.81
C THR A 45 10.88 -14.27 -7.47
N PRO A 46 11.10 -14.64 -6.19
CA PRO A 46 11.55 -15.97 -5.81
C PRO A 46 10.64 -17.06 -6.38
N ARG A 47 11.22 -18.16 -6.89
CA ARG A 47 10.48 -19.24 -7.56
C ARG A 47 9.31 -19.79 -6.74
N TRP A 48 9.49 -19.90 -5.42
CA TRP A 48 8.44 -20.39 -4.52
C TRP A 48 7.25 -19.42 -4.42
N ILE A 49 7.47 -18.11 -4.50
CA ILE A 49 6.40 -17.10 -4.56
C ILE A 49 5.68 -17.19 -5.91
N VAL A 50 6.43 -17.39 -7.00
CA VAL A 50 5.84 -17.59 -8.34
C VAL A 50 4.91 -18.81 -8.32
N ARG A 51 5.39 -19.95 -7.82
CA ARG A 51 4.58 -21.17 -7.65
C ARG A 51 3.40 -20.92 -6.73
N PHE A 52 3.61 -20.31 -5.57
CA PHE A 52 2.53 -19.96 -4.64
C PHE A 52 1.41 -19.16 -5.33
N LEU A 53 1.73 -18.09 -6.05
CA LEU A 53 0.73 -17.25 -6.71
C LEU A 53 0.03 -17.99 -7.87
N VAL A 54 0.77 -18.72 -8.71
CA VAL A 54 0.19 -19.45 -9.86
C VAL A 54 -0.69 -20.62 -9.39
N GLU A 55 -0.22 -21.42 -8.43
CA GLU A 55 -0.95 -22.59 -7.94
C GLU A 55 -2.21 -22.17 -7.17
N ASN A 56 -2.15 -21.11 -6.34
CA ASN A 56 -3.33 -20.60 -5.62
C ASN A 56 -4.26 -19.70 -6.46
N THR A 57 -3.91 -19.42 -7.72
CA THR A 57 -4.81 -18.73 -8.68
C THR A 57 -5.32 -19.69 -9.75
N LEU A 58 -4.46 -20.06 -10.70
CA LEU A 58 -4.77 -20.94 -11.83
C LEU A 58 -5.06 -22.37 -11.39
N GLY A 59 -4.20 -22.93 -10.52
CA GLY A 59 -4.38 -24.29 -10.00
C GLY A 59 -5.66 -24.41 -9.19
N ARG A 60 -5.91 -23.44 -8.31
CA ARG A 60 -7.16 -23.36 -7.54
C ARG A 60 -8.40 -23.23 -8.43
N LEU A 61 -8.37 -22.38 -9.46
CA LEU A 61 -9.46 -22.27 -10.43
C LEU A 61 -9.74 -23.61 -11.12
N TRP A 62 -8.70 -24.34 -11.52
CA TRP A 62 -8.84 -25.66 -12.14
C TRP A 62 -9.55 -26.67 -11.23
N LEU A 63 -9.13 -26.75 -9.97
CA LEU A 63 -9.73 -27.67 -8.99
C LEU A 63 -11.16 -27.28 -8.59
N GLU A 64 -11.54 -26.01 -8.74
CA GLU A 64 -12.94 -25.59 -8.56
C GLU A 64 -13.82 -25.95 -9.77
N LEU A 65 -13.27 -25.94 -10.99
CA LEU A 65 -13.94 -26.41 -12.20
C LEU A 65 -14.03 -27.95 -12.23
N HIS A 66 -12.97 -28.63 -11.77
CA HIS A 66 -12.82 -30.08 -11.77
C HIS A 66 -12.39 -30.60 -10.38
N PRO A 67 -13.33 -30.74 -9.42
CA PRO A 67 -13.03 -31.18 -8.06
C PRO A 67 -12.42 -32.59 -7.96
N ASP A 68 -12.54 -33.40 -9.00
CA ASP A 68 -11.99 -34.76 -9.15
C ASP A 68 -10.60 -34.81 -9.82
N SER A 69 -10.04 -33.64 -10.17
CA SER A 69 -8.71 -33.52 -10.76
C SER A 69 -7.61 -34.12 -9.88
N GLN A 70 -6.72 -34.88 -10.51
CA GLN A 70 -5.56 -35.50 -9.88
C GLN A 70 -4.39 -34.53 -9.71
N LEU A 71 -4.45 -33.36 -10.38
CA LEU A 71 -3.41 -32.33 -10.28
C LEU A 71 -3.28 -31.77 -8.87
N ALA A 72 -4.29 -31.89 -8.01
CA ALA A 72 -4.19 -31.46 -6.60
C ALA A 72 -2.96 -32.06 -5.88
N SER A 73 -2.54 -33.26 -6.26
CA SER A 73 -1.38 -33.96 -5.68
C SER A 73 -0.01 -33.41 -6.10
N SER A 74 0.07 -32.67 -7.22
CA SER A 74 1.33 -32.13 -7.77
C SER A 74 1.51 -30.62 -7.50
N LEU A 75 0.51 -29.96 -6.92
CA LEU A 75 0.54 -28.54 -6.58
C LEU A 75 1.10 -28.34 -5.17
N ASP A 76 2.42 -28.39 -5.02
CA ASP A 76 3.11 -28.34 -3.71
C ASP A 76 2.85 -27.07 -2.89
N TYR A 77 2.62 -25.94 -3.55
CA TYR A 77 2.38 -24.62 -2.93
C TYR A 77 0.89 -24.24 -2.89
N LEU A 78 0.00 -25.07 -3.44
CA LEU A 78 -1.43 -24.95 -3.23
C LEU A 78 -1.80 -25.28 -1.78
N PHE A 79 -2.47 -24.35 -1.13
CA PHE A 79 -3.00 -24.52 0.22
C PHE A 79 -4.30 -25.35 0.19
N PRO A 80 -4.54 -26.24 1.18
CA PRO A 80 -5.82 -26.95 1.32
C PRO A 80 -6.99 -25.99 1.52
N PHE A 81 -7.85 -25.84 0.50
CA PHE A 81 -9.06 -25.03 0.59
C PHE A 81 -10.30 -25.92 0.62
N LYS A 82 -11.38 -25.42 1.24
CA LYS A 82 -12.70 -26.05 1.12
C LYS A 82 -13.35 -25.55 -0.15
N THR A 83 -13.79 -26.44 -1.03
CA THR A 83 -14.63 -26.06 -2.17
C THR A 83 -15.90 -25.44 -1.61
N PRO A 84 -16.24 -24.18 -1.95
CA PRO A 84 -17.45 -23.54 -1.45
C PRO A 84 -18.68 -24.36 -1.83
N ASN A 85 -19.69 -24.41 -0.96
CA ASN A 85 -20.99 -24.99 -1.27
C ASN A 85 -21.78 -23.99 -2.16
N ARG A 86 -21.29 -23.79 -3.39
CA ARG A 86 -21.80 -22.85 -4.37
C ARG A 86 -22.25 -23.61 -5.62
N PRO A 87 -23.10 -23.03 -6.48
CA PRO A 87 -23.40 -23.61 -7.79
C PRO A 87 -22.07 -23.88 -8.50
N LEU A 88 -21.90 -25.09 -9.03
CA LEU A 88 -20.71 -25.43 -9.82
C LEU A 88 -20.56 -24.39 -10.92
N LEU A 89 -19.34 -23.84 -11.06
CA LEU A 89 -19.02 -22.98 -12.19
C LEU A 89 -19.36 -23.75 -13.48
N ALA A 90 -19.86 -23.04 -14.49
CA ALA A 90 -20.10 -23.67 -15.79
C ALA A 90 -18.77 -24.28 -16.27
N VAL A 91 -18.80 -25.58 -16.60
CA VAL A 91 -17.61 -26.31 -17.05
C VAL A 91 -17.02 -25.60 -18.25
N LYS A 92 -15.80 -25.08 -18.08
CA LYS A 92 -15.05 -24.30 -19.05
C LYS A 92 -13.91 -25.15 -19.58
N SER A 93 -13.69 -25.17 -20.90
CA SER A 93 -12.52 -25.87 -21.45
C SER A 93 -11.25 -25.09 -21.10
N VAL A 94 -10.16 -25.80 -20.83
CA VAL A 94 -8.84 -25.22 -20.49
C VAL A 94 -8.39 -24.21 -21.53
N LYS A 95 -8.72 -24.39 -22.81
CA LYS A 95 -8.35 -23.45 -23.89
C LYS A 95 -9.07 -22.10 -23.82
N GLU A 96 -10.10 -22.00 -22.99
CA GLU A 96 -10.88 -20.79 -22.75
C GLU A 96 -10.43 -20.09 -21.46
N ILE A 97 -9.61 -20.74 -20.62
CA ILE A 97 -9.07 -20.14 -19.40
C ILE A 97 -7.96 -19.14 -19.77
N THR A 98 -8.06 -17.93 -19.27
CA THR A 98 -7.19 -16.82 -19.66
C THR A 98 -6.33 -16.35 -18.49
N PHE A 99 -5.05 -16.17 -18.74
CA PHE A 99 -4.03 -15.76 -17.78
C PHE A 99 -3.32 -14.51 -18.30
N LEU A 100 -3.25 -13.47 -17.47
CA LEU A 100 -2.54 -12.22 -17.77
C LEU A 100 -1.48 -11.90 -16.72
N ASP A 101 -0.31 -11.50 -17.18
CA ASP A 101 0.66 -10.74 -16.37
C ASP A 101 0.83 -9.32 -16.93
N PRO A 102 0.21 -8.28 -16.31
CA PRO A 102 0.24 -6.91 -16.83
C PRO A 102 1.56 -6.15 -16.59
N ALA A 103 2.55 -6.76 -15.92
CA ALA A 103 3.90 -6.22 -15.75
C ALA A 103 4.89 -7.39 -15.81
N CYS A 104 4.93 -8.05 -16.96
CA CYS A 104 5.42 -9.43 -17.02
C CYS A 104 6.93 -9.60 -16.93
N GLY A 105 7.71 -8.55 -17.20
CA GLY A 105 9.13 -8.65 -17.39
C GLY A 105 9.47 -9.78 -18.37
N THR A 106 10.30 -10.70 -17.91
CA THR A 106 10.70 -11.91 -18.65
C THR A 106 9.72 -13.09 -18.54
N MET A 107 8.49 -12.84 -18.07
CA MET A 107 7.35 -13.77 -17.99
C MET A 107 7.53 -14.95 -17.02
N HIS A 108 8.12 -14.70 -15.84
CA HIS A 108 8.35 -15.73 -14.83
C HIS A 108 7.07 -16.46 -14.39
N PHE A 109 5.99 -15.71 -14.15
CA PHE A 109 4.69 -16.29 -13.82
C PHE A 109 4.11 -17.09 -14.99
N GLY A 110 4.22 -16.59 -16.21
CA GLY A 110 3.73 -17.28 -17.40
C GLY A 110 4.49 -18.57 -17.71
N LEU A 111 5.79 -18.66 -17.37
CA LEU A 111 6.54 -19.90 -17.52
C LEU A 111 6.02 -20.99 -16.57
N VAL A 112 5.76 -20.68 -15.30
CA VAL A 112 5.17 -21.64 -14.36
C VAL A 112 3.72 -21.98 -14.77
N ALA A 113 2.95 -20.98 -15.19
CA ALA A 113 1.60 -21.19 -15.70
C ALA A 113 1.57 -22.06 -16.98
N PHE A 114 2.58 -21.95 -17.85
CA PHE A 114 2.69 -22.79 -19.05
C PHE A 114 2.75 -24.27 -18.68
N ASP A 115 3.60 -24.66 -17.73
CA ASP A 115 3.70 -26.07 -17.30
C ASP A 115 2.39 -26.57 -16.70
N LEU A 116 1.74 -25.73 -15.90
CA LEU A 116 0.45 -26.07 -15.30
C LEU A 116 -0.64 -26.22 -16.37
N PHE A 117 -0.70 -25.32 -17.36
CA PHE A 117 -1.61 -25.46 -18.50
C PHE A 117 -1.34 -26.75 -19.26
N VAL A 118 -0.09 -27.12 -19.53
CA VAL A 118 0.22 -28.40 -20.20
C VAL A 118 -0.36 -29.58 -19.42
N ALA A 119 -0.24 -29.58 -18.10
CA ALA A 119 -0.83 -30.60 -17.24
C ALA A 119 -2.37 -30.60 -17.31
N MET A 120 -3.01 -29.42 -17.27
CA MET A 120 -4.46 -29.26 -17.39
C MET A 120 -4.99 -29.73 -18.75
N TYR A 121 -4.31 -29.39 -19.86
CA TYR A 121 -4.68 -29.85 -21.21
C TYR A 121 -4.62 -31.38 -21.32
N ARG A 122 -3.56 -32.00 -20.79
CA ARG A 122 -3.44 -33.47 -20.79
C ARG A 122 -4.55 -34.12 -19.96
N GLU A 123 -4.87 -33.57 -18.80
CA GLU A 123 -5.94 -34.09 -17.95
C GLU A 123 -7.31 -33.94 -18.61
N GLU A 124 -7.62 -32.78 -19.20
CA GLU A 124 -8.87 -32.57 -19.93
C GLU A 124 -9.00 -33.51 -21.14
N MET A 125 -7.91 -33.74 -21.88
CA MET A 125 -7.92 -34.70 -23.00
C MET A 125 -8.23 -36.12 -22.55
N GLN A 126 -7.77 -36.54 -21.37
CA GLN A 126 -8.02 -37.87 -20.81
C GLN A 126 -9.45 -38.02 -20.30
N ASN A 127 -10.03 -36.96 -19.74
CA ASN A 127 -11.34 -36.99 -19.09
C ASN A 127 -12.48 -36.44 -19.96
N ALA A 128 -12.19 -35.96 -21.17
CA ALA A 128 -13.20 -35.40 -22.07
C ALA A 128 -14.38 -36.37 -22.29
N GLY A 129 -15.60 -35.86 -22.08
CA GLY A 129 -16.84 -36.64 -22.16
C GLY A 129 -17.30 -37.31 -20.85
N LEU A 130 -16.49 -37.26 -19.79
CA LEU A 130 -16.91 -37.69 -18.44
C LEU A 130 -17.79 -36.62 -17.77
N PRO A 131 -18.66 -36.99 -16.80
CA PRO A 131 -19.42 -36.01 -16.02
C PRO A 131 -18.50 -35.02 -15.31
N GLY A 132 -18.80 -33.71 -15.41
CA GLY A 132 -17.95 -32.66 -14.85
C GLY A 132 -16.81 -32.19 -15.76
N TRP A 133 -16.66 -32.80 -16.95
CA TRP A 133 -15.63 -32.47 -17.93
C TRP A 133 -16.23 -31.99 -19.26
N PRO A 134 -15.49 -31.20 -20.06
CA PRO A 134 -15.95 -30.77 -21.37
C PRO A 134 -16.28 -31.98 -22.28
N PRO A 135 -17.27 -31.86 -23.19
CA PRO A 135 -17.71 -32.97 -24.04
C PRO A 135 -16.70 -33.39 -25.11
N LYS A 136 -15.71 -32.54 -25.39
CA LYS A 136 -14.68 -32.76 -26.41
C LYS A 136 -13.33 -32.32 -25.86
N PRO A 137 -12.23 -32.95 -26.29
CA PRO A 137 -10.90 -32.51 -25.91
C PRO A 137 -10.62 -31.08 -26.41
N PRO A 138 -9.74 -30.33 -25.72
CA PRO A 138 -9.46 -28.94 -26.05
C PRO A 138 -8.74 -28.78 -27.41
N VAL A 139 -7.89 -29.75 -27.75
CA VAL A 139 -7.10 -29.85 -28.99
C VAL A 139 -7.19 -31.26 -29.58
N ALA A 140 -6.80 -31.42 -30.86
CA ALA A 140 -6.90 -32.72 -31.54
C ALA A 140 -5.76 -33.68 -31.16
N SER A 141 -4.58 -33.16 -30.83
CA SER A 141 -3.43 -33.95 -30.43
C SER A 141 -2.54 -33.22 -29.42
N GLU A 142 -1.67 -33.95 -28.73
CA GLU A 142 -0.78 -33.40 -27.71
C GLU A 142 0.22 -32.38 -28.30
N GLU A 143 0.59 -32.54 -29.58
CA GLU A 143 1.47 -31.64 -30.30
C GLU A 143 0.91 -30.22 -30.43
N GLU A 144 -0.42 -30.06 -30.39
CA GLU A 144 -1.12 -28.76 -30.51
C GLU A 144 -1.22 -28.00 -29.17
N ILE A 145 -0.89 -28.64 -28.03
CA ILE A 145 -1.05 -28.03 -26.70
C ILE A 145 -0.21 -26.76 -26.58
N ALA A 146 1.08 -26.81 -26.95
CA ALA A 146 1.97 -25.66 -26.83
C ALA A 146 1.46 -24.45 -27.63
N ASP A 147 1.06 -24.70 -28.88
CA ASP A 147 0.57 -23.68 -29.80
C ASP A 147 -0.75 -23.09 -29.27
N SER A 148 -1.65 -23.92 -28.72
CA SER A 148 -2.90 -23.47 -28.10
C SER A 148 -2.66 -22.62 -26.85
N ILE A 149 -1.71 -22.98 -25.98
CA ILE A 149 -1.38 -22.22 -24.76
C ILE A 149 -0.89 -20.81 -25.12
N LEU A 150 0.04 -20.71 -26.07
CA LEU A 150 0.61 -19.42 -26.49
C LEU A 150 -0.41 -18.55 -27.24
N ALA A 151 -1.31 -19.17 -28.00
CA ALA A 151 -2.31 -18.47 -28.78
C ALA A 151 -3.55 -18.09 -27.96
N ARG A 152 -3.85 -18.74 -26.83
CA ARG A 152 -5.14 -18.58 -26.13
C ARG A 152 -5.06 -18.28 -24.65
N ASN A 153 -4.11 -18.89 -23.95
CA ASN A 153 -4.09 -18.91 -22.50
C ASN A 153 -3.22 -17.79 -21.91
N LEU A 154 -1.97 -17.67 -22.37
CA LEU A 154 -0.98 -16.76 -21.78
C LEU A 154 -0.96 -15.40 -22.46
N HIS A 155 -1.08 -14.35 -21.65
CA HIS A 155 -1.03 -12.96 -22.08
C HIS A 155 -0.05 -12.20 -21.18
N GLY A 156 0.65 -11.22 -21.73
CA GLY A 156 1.62 -10.43 -20.99
C GLY A 156 1.77 -9.02 -21.54
N ILE A 157 1.96 -8.06 -20.64
CA ILE A 157 2.27 -6.67 -20.98
C ILE A 157 3.53 -6.28 -20.22
N ASP A 158 4.49 -5.66 -20.89
CA ASP A 158 5.60 -4.97 -20.23
C ASP A 158 5.88 -3.63 -20.92
N ILE A 159 6.46 -2.68 -20.20
CA ILE A 159 6.86 -1.38 -20.76
C ILE A 159 8.20 -1.47 -21.52
N ASP A 160 9.07 -2.43 -21.16
CA ASP A 160 10.35 -2.63 -21.83
C ASP A 160 10.20 -3.60 -23.02
N PRO A 161 10.44 -3.15 -24.27
CA PRO A 161 10.40 -4.04 -25.43
C PRO A 161 11.41 -5.19 -25.35
N ARG A 162 12.55 -5.02 -24.65
CA ARG A 162 13.56 -6.08 -24.46
C ARG A 162 12.99 -7.21 -23.59
N ALA A 163 12.25 -6.87 -22.54
CA ALA A 163 11.59 -7.84 -21.66
C ALA A 163 10.53 -8.66 -22.44
N VAL A 164 9.75 -7.98 -23.28
CA VAL A 164 8.75 -8.62 -24.17
C VAL A 164 9.41 -9.56 -25.20
N GLN A 165 10.57 -9.19 -25.75
CA GLN A 165 11.30 -10.05 -26.68
C GLN A 165 11.87 -11.29 -25.98
N LEU A 166 12.46 -11.13 -24.79
CA LEU A 166 13.03 -12.23 -24.02
C LEU A 166 11.95 -13.19 -23.50
N SER A 167 10.80 -12.67 -23.07
CA SER A 167 9.66 -13.51 -22.68
C SER A 167 9.13 -14.31 -23.88
N ALA A 168 8.97 -13.69 -25.06
CA ALA A 168 8.58 -14.39 -26.28
C ALA A 168 9.57 -15.50 -26.65
N PHE A 169 10.87 -15.23 -26.56
CA PHE A 169 11.92 -16.21 -26.84
C PHE A 169 11.92 -17.36 -25.82
N THR A 170 11.74 -17.07 -24.53
CA THR A 170 11.75 -18.10 -23.49
C THR A 170 10.53 -19.01 -23.59
N LEU A 171 9.35 -18.45 -23.85
CA LEU A 171 8.13 -19.22 -24.14
C LEU A 171 8.30 -20.07 -25.40
N TYR A 172 8.97 -19.57 -26.43
CA TYR A 172 9.30 -20.35 -27.62
C TYR A 172 10.18 -21.55 -27.32
N LEU A 173 11.27 -21.36 -26.56
CA LEU A 173 12.14 -22.45 -26.16
C LEU A 173 11.37 -23.50 -25.33
N LYS A 174 10.47 -23.04 -24.45
CA LYS A 174 9.62 -23.92 -23.64
C LYS A 174 8.66 -24.74 -24.50
N ALA A 175 7.96 -24.10 -25.44
CA ALA A 175 7.11 -24.75 -26.42
C ALA A 175 7.88 -25.77 -27.28
N LYS A 176 9.08 -25.42 -27.74
CA LYS A 176 9.96 -26.31 -28.52
C LYS A 176 10.50 -27.50 -27.72
N THR A 177 10.68 -27.32 -26.41
CA THR A 177 11.08 -28.41 -25.51
C THR A 177 9.96 -29.41 -25.35
N LEU A 178 8.70 -28.95 -25.28
CA LEU A 178 7.53 -29.81 -25.24
C LEU A 178 7.27 -30.51 -26.60
N ASN A 179 7.34 -29.75 -27.70
CA ASN A 179 7.17 -30.26 -29.05
C ASN A 179 8.21 -29.62 -29.99
N PRO A 180 9.22 -30.37 -30.46
CA PRO A 180 10.24 -29.84 -31.38
C PRO A 180 9.68 -29.23 -32.67
N LYS A 181 8.47 -29.63 -33.07
CA LYS A 181 7.77 -29.12 -34.26
C LYS A 181 6.87 -27.90 -33.97
N ALA A 182 6.72 -27.49 -32.71
CA ALA A 182 5.87 -26.36 -32.30
C ALA A 182 6.16 -25.11 -33.14
N ARG A 183 5.12 -24.40 -33.54
CA ARG A 183 5.25 -23.18 -34.34
C ARG A 183 4.55 -22.05 -33.60
N ILE A 184 5.28 -20.98 -33.31
CA ILE A 184 4.63 -19.75 -32.85
C ILE A 184 4.06 -19.05 -34.08
N SER A 185 2.76 -19.19 -34.28
CA SER A 185 2.01 -18.38 -35.24
C SER A 185 1.62 -17.03 -34.64
N GLU A 186 1.34 -16.97 -33.34
CA GLU A 186 0.86 -15.79 -32.63
C GLU A 186 1.43 -15.75 -31.20
N SER A 187 1.81 -14.57 -30.71
CA SER A 187 2.16 -14.34 -29.30
C SER A 187 1.28 -13.24 -28.73
N ARG A 188 0.64 -13.48 -27.58
CA ARG A 188 -0.17 -12.48 -26.88
C ARG A 188 0.63 -11.68 -25.86
N LEU A 189 1.83 -11.26 -26.29
CA LEU A 189 2.69 -10.36 -25.55
C LEU A 189 2.67 -8.99 -26.21
N ALA A 190 2.51 -7.93 -25.41
CA ALA A 190 2.51 -6.55 -25.89
C ALA A 190 3.54 -5.70 -25.15
N CYS A 191 4.20 -4.81 -25.89
CA CYS A 191 4.99 -3.74 -25.31
C CYS A 191 4.08 -2.52 -25.13
N ALA A 192 4.08 -1.94 -23.93
CA ALA A 192 3.24 -0.79 -23.60
C ALA A 192 3.83 0.55 -24.08
N ASN A 193 5.11 0.57 -24.49
CA ASN A 193 5.85 1.75 -24.98
C ASN A 193 5.91 1.85 -26.51
N VAL A 194 4.92 1.31 -27.20
CA VAL A 194 4.83 1.41 -28.66
C VAL A 194 4.11 2.72 -28.96
N HIS A 195 4.53 3.49 -29.97
CA HIS A 195 3.72 4.60 -30.47
C HIS A 195 2.38 4.03 -30.94
N ILE A 196 1.37 4.07 -30.06
CA ILE A 196 0.19 3.18 -30.09
C ILE A 196 -0.55 3.32 -31.42
N LEU A 197 -0.42 4.45 -32.10
CA LEU A 197 -1.06 4.74 -33.39
C LEU A 197 -0.19 5.74 -34.18
N ASP A 198 0.54 5.27 -35.18
CA ASP A 198 1.10 6.19 -36.19
C ASP A 198 -0.05 7.00 -36.81
N ARG A 199 0.12 8.32 -36.97
CA ARG A 199 -0.97 9.26 -37.33
C ARG A 199 -1.71 8.83 -38.59
N ASP A 200 -1.00 8.18 -39.50
CA ASP A 200 -1.51 7.76 -40.79
C ASP A 200 -2.41 6.51 -40.69
N ASN A 201 -2.15 5.59 -39.74
CA ASN A 201 -2.89 4.33 -39.63
C ASN A 201 -4.26 4.50 -38.92
N LEU A 202 -4.35 5.36 -37.90
CA LEU A 202 -5.66 5.68 -37.30
C LEU A 202 -6.53 6.48 -38.27
N LYS A 203 -5.92 7.33 -39.10
CA LYS A 203 -6.66 8.06 -40.14
C LYS A 203 -7.28 7.08 -41.15
N GLY A 204 -6.53 6.06 -41.57
CA GLY A 204 -7.03 4.95 -42.39
C GLY A 204 -8.15 4.15 -41.71
N PHE A 205 -8.02 3.85 -40.41
CA PHE A 205 -9.06 3.17 -39.62
C PHE A 205 -10.36 3.98 -39.55
N VAL A 206 -10.25 5.27 -39.22
CA VAL A 206 -11.39 6.19 -39.13
C VAL A 206 -12.06 6.38 -40.49
N GLU A 207 -11.31 6.31 -41.59
CA GLU A 207 -11.84 6.36 -42.96
C GLU A 207 -12.52 5.04 -43.38
N GLN A 208 -12.04 3.88 -42.91
CA GLN A 208 -12.60 2.57 -43.24
C GLN A 208 -13.97 2.29 -42.59
N ILE A 209 -14.21 2.68 -41.32
CA ILE A 209 -15.44 2.27 -40.62
C ILE A 209 -16.68 3.12 -40.99
N GLN A 210 -16.60 4.10 -41.91
CA GLN A 210 -17.73 5.01 -42.22
C GLN A 210 -18.44 5.57 -40.96
N LEU A 211 -17.69 5.79 -39.86
CA LEU A 211 -18.29 6.24 -38.62
C LEU A 211 -18.69 7.72 -38.71
N GLY A 212 -19.83 8.06 -38.10
CA GLY A 212 -20.32 9.44 -38.05
C GLY A 212 -19.33 10.41 -37.37
N PRO A 213 -19.51 11.73 -37.52
CA PRO A 213 -18.55 12.76 -37.07
C PRO A 213 -18.24 12.76 -35.56
N ILE A 214 -19.13 12.19 -34.74
CA ILE A 214 -18.93 12.01 -33.29
C ILE A 214 -17.80 11.01 -33.02
N TYR A 215 -17.86 9.84 -33.67
CA TYR A 215 -16.88 8.78 -33.51
C TYR A 215 -15.48 9.22 -33.93
N ARG A 216 -15.36 9.92 -35.07
CA ARG A 216 -14.08 10.48 -35.55
C ARG A 216 -13.46 11.40 -34.50
N ARG A 217 -14.24 12.28 -33.86
CA ARG A 217 -13.73 13.16 -32.81
C ARG A 217 -13.28 12.41 -31.55
N ILE A 218 -14.06 11.42 -31.11
CA ILE A 218 -13.70 10.61 -29.94
C ILE A 218 -12.42 9.82 -30.21
N LEU A 219 -12.29 9.17 -31.37
CA LEU A 219 -11.10 8.40 -31.74
C LEU A 219 -9.85 9.29 -31.89
N THR A 220 -9.97 10.47 -32.50
CA THR A 220 -8.84 11.43 -32.57
C THR A 220 -8.45 11.96 -31.20
N ALA A 221 -9.41 12.22 -30.32
CA ALA A 221 -9.12 12.66 -28.95
C ALA A 221 -8.50 11.52 -28.11
N LEU A 222 -8.94 10.28 -28.34
CA LEU A 222 -8.36 9.09 -27.72
C LEU A 222 -6.90 8.92 -28.13
N GLN A 223 -6.58 9.13 -29.41
CA GLN A 223 -5.20 9.11 -29.91
C GLN A 223 -4.29 10.09 -29.17
N ALA A 224 -4.71 11.35 -29.03
CA ALA A 224 -3.93 12.35 -28.32
C ALA A 224 -3.71 11.99 -26.84
N ARG A 225 -4.72 11.39 -26.19
CA ARG A 225 -4.58 10.91 -24.81
C ARG A 225 -3.67 9.69 -24.69
N LEU A 226 -3.64 8.82 -25.69
CA LEU A 226 -2.74 7.66 -25.74
C LEU A 226 -1.27 8.08 -25.87
N GLU A 227 -0.96 9.09 -26.69
CA GLU A 227 0.39 9.70 -26.77
C GLU A 227 0.83 10.27 -25.41
N ASP A 228 -0.08 10.92 -24.67
CA ASP A 228 0.23 11.42 -23.34
C ASP A 228 0.38 10.33 -22.27
N SER A 229 -0.18 9.15 -22.51
CA SER A 229 -0.25 8.03 -21.57
C SER A 229 0.85 6.99 -21.75
N GLU A 230 1.83 7.22 -22.63
CA GLU A 230 3.00 6.33 -22.84
C GLU A 230 3.74 5.98 -21.52
N GLN A 231 3.70 6.88 -20.53
CA GLN A 231 4.32 6.66 -19.21
C GLN A 231 3.51 5.74 -18.28
N LEU A 232 2.20 5.57 -18.51
CA LEU A 232 1.36 4.71 -17.68
C LEU A 232 1.58 3.23 -18.00
N GLY A 233 2.04 2.91 -19.21
CA GLY A 233 2.12 1.54 -19.68
C GLY A 233 0.78 0.82 -19.53
N SER A 234 0.78 -0.36 -18.89
CA SER A 234 -0.44 -1.14 -18.62
C SER A 234 -1.40 -0.50 -17.60
N LEU A 235 -1.02 0.58 -16.90
CA LEU A 235 -1.92 1.34 -16.02
C LEU A 235 -2.93 2.19 -16.78
N LEU A 236 -2.85 2.31 -18.10
CA LEU A 236 -3.86 3.01 -18.87
C LEU A 236 -5.28 2.43 -18.65
N ARG A 237 -6.27 3.28 -18.41
CA ARG A 237 -7.69 2.89 -18.24
C ARG A 237 -8.49 3.20 -19.49
N LEU A 238 -8.30 2.41 -20.54
CA LEU A 238 -8.88 2.64 -21.87
C LEU A 238 -10.40 2.92 -21.83
N GLU A 239 -11.18 2.11 -21.12
CA GLU A 239 -12.62 2.31 -20.97
C GLU A 239 -12.98 3.62 -20.28
N GLY A 240 -12.21 4.01 -19.25
CA GLY A 240 -12.38 5.29 -18.57
C GLY A 240 -12.08 6.48 -19.48
N GLU A 241 -11.03 6.38 -20.30
CA GLU A 241 -10.68 7.39 -21.30
C GLU A 241 -11.79 7.55 -22.34
N ILE A 242 -12.30 6.44 -22.87
CA ILE A 242 -13.43 6.43 -23.82
C ILE A 242 -14.66 7.08 -23.17
N ARG A 243 -15.01 6.68 -21.95
CA ARG A 243 -16.16 7.23 -21.22
C ARG A 243 -16.06 8.74 -21.01
N GLU A 244 -14.88 9.24 -20.60
CA GLU A 244 -14.69 10.67 -20.44
C GLU A 244 -14.78 11.44 -21.76
N LEU A 245 -14.26 10.87 -22.85
CA LEU A 245 -14.35 11.51 -24.17
C LEU A 245 -15.79 11.52 -24.68
N VAL A 246 -16.54 10.44 -24.44
CA VAL A 246 -17.98 10.35 -24.71
C VAL A 246 -18.74 11.41 -23.89
N ASP A 247 -18.45 11.55 -22.59
CA ASP A 247 -19.10 12.55 -21.72
C ASP A 247 -18.75 14.00 -22.11
N LYS A 248 -17.50 14.26 -22.53
CA LYS A 248 -17.09 15.56 -23.06
C LYS A 248 -17.83 15.92 -24.35
N GLU A 249 -17.96 14.98 -25.28
CA GLU A 249 -18.76 15.20 -26.49
C GLU A 249 -20.23 15.35 -26.15
N ARG A 250 -20.79 14.59 -25.20
CA ARG A 250 -22.15 14.78 -24.71
C ARG A 250 -22.41 16.20 -24.22
N LYS A 251 -21.58 16.69 -23.29
CA LYS A 251 -21.68 18.05 -22.73
C LYS A 251 -21.51 19.13 -23.79
N ARG A 252 -20.69 18.87 -24.82
CA ARG A 252 -20.53 19.77 -25.96
C ARG A 252 -21.81 19.86 -26.78
N TYR A 253 -22.45 18.73 -27.09
CA TYR A 253 -23.73 18.71 -27.82
C TYR A 253 -24.85 19.41 -27.05
N GLU A 254 -24.94 19.17 -25.75
CA GLU A 254 -25.90 19.85 -24.87
C GLU A 254 -25.72 21.38 -24.90
N ARG A 255 -24.47 21.86 -25.04
CA ARG A 255 -24.14 23.30 -25.12
C ARG A 255 -24.34 23.91 -26.50
N GLU A 256 -24.03 23.17 -27.56
CA GLU A 256 -24.12 23.66 -28.95
C GLU A 256 -25.55 23.68 -29.49
N GLY A 257 -26.53 23.09 -28.78
CA GLY A 257 -27.95 23.15 -29.15
C GLY A 257 -28.30 22.49 -30.48
N LYS A 258 -27.40 21.68 -31.05
CA LYS A 258 -27.59 21.03 -32.36
C LYS A 258 -28.44 19.77 -32.21
N GLN A 259 -29.45 19.62 -33.06
CA GLN A 259 -30.17 18.36 -33.27
C GLN A 259 -29.17 17.27 -33.70
N LEU A 260 -29.21 16.10 -33.05
CA LEU A 260 -28.43 14.93 -33.48
C LEU A 260 -28.99 14.43 -34.82
N ILE A 261 -28.46 14.94 -35.93
CA ILE A 261 -28.65 14.31 -37.24
C ILE A 261 -27.61 13.19 -37.33
N LEU A 262 -27.99 11.98 -36.96
CA LEU A 262 -27.16 10.79 -37.09
C LEU A 262 -27.61 9.93 -38.27
N HIS A 263 -26.66 9.49 -39.08
CA HIS A 263 -26.88 8.45 -40.07
C HIS A 263 -27.33 7.16 -39.38
N GLY A 264 -28.59 6.75 -39.60
CA GLY A 264 -29.18 5.51 -39.10
C GLY A 264 -30.19 5.62 -37.96
N PHE A 265 -30.48 6.82 -37.43
CA PHE A 265 -31.50 7.04 -36.39
C PHE A 265 -32.44 8.20 -36.78
N THR A 266 -33.75 8.05 -36.58
CA THR A 266 -34.76 9.08 -36.92
C THR A 266 -34.99 10.06 -35.76
N GLU A 267 -35.39 11.31 -36.04
CA GLU A 267 -35.64 12.36 -35.04
C GLU A 267 -36.55 11.94 -33.88
N GLN A 268 -37.50 11.03 -34.14
CA GLN A 268 -38.46 10.50 -33.16
C GLN A 268 -37.79 9.61 -32.07
N GLN A 269 -36.55 9.17 -32.25
CA GLN A 269 -35.86 8.32 -31.26
C GLN A 269 -35.20 9.11 -30.12
N PHE A 270 -35.12 10.44 -30.18
CA PHE A 270 -34.42 11.29 -29.21
C PHE A 270 -35.33 12.21 -28.36
N GLU A 271 -36.63 11.95 -28.34
CA GLU A 271 -37.63 12.81 -27.66
C GLU A 271 -37.47 12.85 -26.12
N THR A 272 -36.95 11.80 -25.48
CA THR A 272 -36.82 11.71 -24.02
C THR A 272 -35.37 11.68 -23.53
N GLU A 273 -35.15 12.19 -22.32
CA GLU A 273 -33.83 12.23 -21.67
C GLU A 273 -33.25 10.83 -21.40
N ALA A 274 -34.13 9.85 -21.12
CA ALA A 274 -33.76 8.45 -20.93
C ALA A 274 -33.18 7.81 -22.22
N ARG A 275 -33.78 8.06 -23.38
CA ARG A 275 -33.25 7.55 -24.67
C ARG A 275 -31.97 8.23 -25.10
N ARG A 276 -31.79 9.52 -24.77
CA ARG A 276 -30.50 10.21 -24.95
C ARG A 276 -29.40 9.57 -24.11
N ARG A 277 -29.71 9.15 -22.88
CA ARG A 277 -28.77 8.43 -22.00
C ARG A 277 -28.41 7.06 -22.57
N GLU A 278 -29.41 6.29 -22.97
CA GLU A 278 -29.25 4.97 -23.61
C GLU A 278 -28.39 5.07 -24.89
N PHE A 279 -28.55 6.12 -25.70
CA PHE A 279 -27.70 6.35 -26.87
C PHE A 279 -26.22 6.51 -26.52
N TRP A 280 -25.89 7.32 -25.51
CA TRP A 280 -24.48 7.53 -25.11
C TRP A 280 -23.86 6.27 -24.51
N GLU A 281 -24.65 5.47 -23.78
CA GLU A 281 -24.25 4.16 -23.28
C GLU A 281 -24.00 3.18 -24.46
N ILE A 282 -24.89 3.14 -25.44
CA ILE A 282 -24.70 2.34 -26.68
C ILE A 282 -23.48 2.84 -27.48
N LEU A 283 -23.21 4.15 -27.49
CA LEU A 283 -22.07 4.72 -28.19
C LEU A 283 -20.74 4.29 -27.56
N GLU A 284 -20.63 4.33 -26.23
CA GLU A 284 -19.47 3.82 -25.47
C GLU A 284 -19.22 2.35 -25.82
N VAL A 285 -20.27 1.53 -25.77
CA VAL A 285 -20.21 0.10 -26.12
C VAL A 285 -19.80 -0.11 -27.59
N LYS A 286 -20.38 0.65 -28.53
CA LYS A 286 -20.05 0.54 -29.97
C LYS A 286 -18.62 0.96 -30.30
N ILE A 287 -18.07 1.96 -29.61
CA ILE A 287 -16.67 2.37 -29.79
C ILE A 287 -15.75 1.26 -29.27
N GLY A 288 -16.05 0.68 -28.11
CA GLY A 288 -15.35 -0.51 -27.62
C GLY A 288 -15.40 -1.67 -28.60
N GLN A 289 -16.59 -2.02 -29.08
CA GLN A 289 -16.78 -3.09 -30.08
C GLN A 289 -16.07 -2.82 -31.41
N ALA A 290 -16.04 -1.57 -31.87
CA ALA A 290 -15.34 -1.20 -33.10
C ALA A 290 -13.82 -1.31 -32.95
N LEU A 291 -13.26 -0.92 -31.79
CA LEU A 291 -11.86 -1.12 -31.47
C LEU A 291 -11.52 -2.62 -31.37
N ASP A 292 -12.40 -3.40 -30.73
CA ASP A 292 -12.24 -4.86 -30.62
C ASP A 292 -12.33 -5.56 -31.97
N ALA A 293 -13.26 -5.13 -32.85
CA ALA A 293 -13.43 -5.69 -34.19
C ALA A 293 -12.23 -5.35 -35.08
N PHE A 294 -11.75 -4.10 -34.99
CA PHE A 294 -10.57 -3.66 -35.72
C PHE A 294 -9.32 -4.47 -35.36
N ALA A 295 -9.09 -4.65 -34.06
CA ALA A 295 -7.99 -5.46 -33.56
C ALA A 295 -8.05 -6.90 -34.09
N ARG A 296 -9.26 -7.49 -34.14
CA ARG A 296 -9.50 -8.85 -34.64
C ARG A 296 -9.45 -9.01 -36.16
N GLU A 297 -9.83 -8.00 -36.94
CA GLU A 297 -9.78 -8.07 -38.41
C GLU A 297 -8.35 -7.95 -38.93
N HIS A 298 -7.53 -7.11 -38.29
CA HIS A 298 -6.14 -6.89 -38.68
C HIS A 298 -5.17 -7.94 -38.13
N SER A 299 -5.58 -8.77 -37.15
CA SER A 299 -4.79 -9.93 -36.71
C SER A 299 -4.82 -11.08 -37.72
N ASN A 300 -5.92 -11.25 -38.46
CA ASN A 300 -6.08 -12.33 -39.44
C ASN A 300 -5.48 -12.03 -40.82
N GLY A 301 -5.21 -10.75 -41.12
CA GLY A 301 -4.79 -10.27 -42.45
C GLY A 301 -3.30 -10.35 -42.76
N GLU A 302 -2.41 -10.35 -41.75
CA GLU A 302 -0.96 -10.36 -41.95
C GLU A 302 -0.34 -11.71 -41.58
N LYS A 303 -0.51 -12.70 -42.48
CA LYS A 303 0.43 -13.81 -42.53
C LYS A 303 1.77 -13.27 -43.03
N GLN A 304 2.81 -13.38 -42.18
CA GLN A 304 4.26 -13.16 -42.42
C GLN A 304 4.82 -11.79 -41.99
N THR A 305 5.30 -11.70 -40.75
CA THR A 305 6.73 -11.77 -40.38
C THR A 305 6.82 -11.47 -38.88
N PHE A 306 7.64 -12.25 -38.16
CA PHE A 306 8.09 -11.86 -36.82
C PHE A 306 8.71 -10.46 -36.98
N PHE A 307 8.14 -9.43 -36.34
CA PHE A 307 8.45 -7.99 -36.50
C PHE A 307 7.68 -7.16 -37.57
N ALA A 308 6.47 -7.53 -37.99
CA ALA A 308 5.62 -6.64 -38.78
C ALA A 308 5.00 -5.52 -37.91
N GLY A 309 5.54 -4.30 -38.02
CA GLY A 309 4.90 -3.01 -37.70
C GLY A 309 4.80 -2.58 -36.23
N GLU A 310 5.11 -1.30 -35.94
CA GLU A 310 4.74 -0.63 -34.68
C GLU A 310 3.21 -0.65 -34.45
N THR A 311 2.43 -0.55 -35.52
CA THR A 311 0.96 -0.54 -35.43
C THR A 311 0.35 -1.87 -34.99
N ALA A 312 0.89 -3.02 -35.42
CA ALA A 312 0.39 -4.32 -34.97
C ALA A 312 0.65 -4.54 -33.47
N LYS A 313 1.76 -4.00 -32.94
CA LYS A 313 2.07 -4.05 -31.50
C LYS A 313 1.12 -3.19 -30.68
N GLY A 314 0.79 -1.98 -31.16
CA GLY A 314 -0.17 -1.08 -30.50
C GLY A 314 -1.59 -1.66 -30.44
N LEU A 315 -2.04 -2.30 -31.51
CA LEU A 315 -3.35 -2.97 -31.54
C LEU A 315 -3.44 -4.16 -30.59
N ARG A 316 -2.36 -4.96 -30.50
CA ARG A 316 -2.29 -6.06 -29.55
C ARG A 316 -2.37 -5.59 -28.10
N LEU A 317 -1.75 -4.46 -27.76
CA LEU A 317 -1.89 -3.86 -26.44
C LEU A 317 -3.35 -3.52 -26.13
N LEU A 318 -4.06 -2.88 -27.07
CA LEU A 318 -5.48 -2.54 -26.90
C LEU A 318 -6.35 -3.78 -26.73
N GLU A 319 -6.11 -4.84 -27.51
CA GLU A 319 -6.82 -6.13 -27.39
C GLU A 319 -6.65 -6.73 -25.99
N ILE A 320 -5.41 -6.82 -25.50
CA ILE A 320 -5.12 -7.37 -24.17
C ILE A 320 -5.74 -6.49 -23.07
N MET A 321 -5.74 -5.17 -23.24
CA MET A 321 -6.27 -4.25 -22.23
C MET A 321 -7.80 -4.16 -22.19
N ALA A 322 -8.48 -4.49 -23.29
CA ALA A 322 -9.94 -4.53 -23.37
C ALA A 322 -10.52 -5.85 -22.81
N GLN A 323 -9.75 -6.93 -22.88
CA GLN A 323 -10.15 -8.23 -22.38
C GLN A 323 -10.24 -8.29 -20.84
N ARG A 324 -11.10 -9.20 -20.33
CA ARG A 324 -11.12 -9.62 -18.93
C ARG A 324 -10.60 -11.04 -18.78
N TYR A 325 -9.87 -11.27 -17.68
CA TYR A 325 -9.09 -12.48 -17.45
C TYR A 325 -9.60 -13.30 -16.27
N ASP A 326 -9.60 -14.62 -16.42
CA ASP A 326 -9.91 -15.54 -15.32
C ASP A 326 -8.84 -15.47 -14.23
N VAL A 327 -7.58 -15.29 -14.64
CA VAL A 327 -6.43 -15.18 -13.75
C VAL A 327 -5.57 -13.99 -14.16
N VAL A 328 -5.27 -13.10 -13.21
CA VAL A 328 -4.28 -12.03 -13.35
C VAL A 328 -3.21 -12.23 -12.30
N VAL A 329 -1.95 -12.39 -12.68
CA VAL A 329 -0.84 -12.57 -11.71
C VAL A 329 0.32 -11.66 -12.05
N THR A 330 0.84 -10.92 -11.08
CA THR A 330 1.99 -10.04 -11.34
C THR A 330 2.80 -9.68 -10.09
N ASN A 331 4.04 -9.25 -10.34
CA ASN A 331 4.85 -8.50 -9.40
C ASN A 331 5.04 -7.09 -10.02
N PRO A 332 4.19 -6.10 -9.67
CA PRO A 332 4.21 -4.80 -10.32
C PRO A 332 5.44 -3.98 -9.89
N PRO A 333 5.79 -2.90 -10.62
CA PRO A 333 6.89 -2.02 -10.26
C PRO A 333 6.64 -1.29 -8.92
N TYR A 334 7.69 -1.14 -8.10
CA TYR A 334 7.65 -0.42 -6.83
C TYR A 334 8.29 0.96 -6.98
N MET A 335 7.49 2.01 -6.97
CA MET A 335 7.97 3.38 -7.14
C MET A 335 7.03 4.36 -6.44
N SER A 336 7.53 4.98 -5.37
CA SER A 336 6.75 5.96 -4.62
C SER A 336 6.55 7.25 -5.42
N ALA A 337 5.46 7.96 -5.14
CA ALA A 337 5.14 9.23 -5.80
C ALA A 337 6.20 10.34 -5.63
N ARG A 338 7.15 10.17 -4.68
CA ARG A 338 8.29 11.08 -4.50
C ARG A 338 9.36 10.87 -5.58
N LYS A 339 9.50 9.63 -6.05
CA LYS A 339 10.47 9.19 -7.07
C LYS A 339 9.95 9.34 -8.50
N MET A 340 8.64 9.48 -8.69
CA MET A 340 8.01 9.70 -9.99
C MET A 340 8.30 11.09 -10.56
N ASN A 341 8.42 11.18 -11.88
CA ASN A 341 8.41 12.46 -12.59
C ASN A 341 7.02 13.16 -12.47
N SER A 342 6.95 14.47 -12.77
CA SER A 342 5.72 15.27 -12.60
C SER A 342 4.55 14.82 -13.48
N LYS A 343 4.82 14.37 -14.71
CA LYS A 343 3.80 13.88 -15.65
C LYS A 343 3.19 12.57 -15.15
N LEU A 344 4.02 11.56 -14.86
CA LEU A 344 3.60 10.26 -14.32
C LEU A 344 2.82 10.43 -13.02
N LYS A 345 3.33 11.24 -12.08
CA LYS A 345 2.66 11.51 -10.80
C LYS A 345 1.25 12.07 -11.00
N SER A 346 1.11 13.01 -11.94
CA SER A 346 -0.19 13.63 -12.24
C SER A 346 -1.16 12.64 -12.89
N LEU A 347 -0.68 11.82 -13.82
CA LEU A 347 -1.47 10.80 -14.50
C LEU A 347 -1.95 9.72 -13.52
N VAL A 348 -1.06 9.17 -12.68
CA VAL A 348 -1.42 8.17 -11.68
C VAL A 348 -2.40 8.75 -10.65
N ALA A 349 -2.19 10.00 -10.21
CA ALA A 349 -3.11 10.66 -9.29
C ALA A 349 -4.50 10.90 -9.88
N ALA A 350 -4.60 11.15 -11.19
CA ALA A 350 -5.87 11.31 -11.90
C ALA A 350 -6.59 9.97 -12.08
N SER A 351 -5.89 8.94 -12.54
CA SER A 351 -6.49 7.64 -12.88
C SER A 351 -6.72 6.72 -11.69
N TYR A 352 -5.87 6.82 -10.66
CA TYR A 352 -5.87 5.96 -9.46
C TYR A 352 -5.71 6.77 -8.16
N PRO A 353 -6.66 7.66 -7.83
CA PRO A 353 -6.55 8.55 -6.68
C PRO A 353 -6.35 7.83 -5.33
N ALA A 354 -6.91 6.61 -5.18
CA ALA A 354 -6.74 5.77 -4.00
C ALA A 354 -5.37 5.05 -3.94
N GLY A 355 -4.72 4.84 -5.09
CA GLY A 355 -3.43 4.16 -5.23
C GLY A 355 -2.27 5.10 -5.50
N LYS A 356 -2.49 6.41 -5.56
CA LYS A 356 -1.51 7.42 -6.03
C LYS A 356 -0.19 7.52 -5.26
N GLY A 357 -0.09 6.85 -4.11
CA GLY A 357 1.12 6.85 -3.27
C GLY A 357 2.28 6.08 -3.90
N ASP A 358 1.99 5.04 -4.68
CA ASP A 358 2.98 4.15 -5.29
C ASP A 358 2.40 3.44 -6.53
N LEU A 359 3.24 3.06 -7.50
CA LEU A 359 2.79 2.33 -8.68
C LEU A 359 2.14 0.98 -8.34
N TYR A 360 2.71 0.19 -7.42
CA TYR A 360 2.12 -1.12 -7.08
C TYR A 360 0.68 -0.97 -6.59
N ALA A 361 0.37 0.13 -5.89
CA ALA A 361 -0.94 0.40 -5.33
C ALA A 361 -1.96 0.79 -6.42
N ALA A 362 -1.52 1.45 -7.48
CA ALA A 362 -2.32 1.65 -8.69
C ALA A 362 -2.56 0.32 -9.42
N PHE A 363 -1.53 -0.54 -9.50
CA PHE A 363 -1.63 -1.87 -10.12
C PHE A 363 -2.63 -2.79 -9.42
N ILE A 364 -2.82 -2.68 -8.10
CA ILE A 364 -3.85 -3.46 -7.38
C ILE A 364 -5.24 -3.19 -7.98
N GLN A 365 -5.60 -1.92 -8.16
CA GLN A 365 -6.87 -1.54 -8.78
C GLN A 365 -6.93 -1.98 -10.24
N LYS A 366 -5.84 -1.78 -11.00
CA LYS A 366 -5.79 -2.17 -12.41
C LYS A 366 -5.95 -3.68 -12.61
N CYS A 367 -5.32 -4.51 -11.78
CA CYS A 367 -5.44 -5.96 -11.87
C CYS A 367 -6.85 -6.43 -11.51
N LEU A 368 -7.51 -5.78 -10.53
CA LEU A 368 -8.92 -6.02 -10.24
C LEU A 368 -9.82 -5.60 -11.40
N ASP A 369 -9.54 -4.48 -12.06
CA ASP A 369 -10.27 -4.00 -13.25
C ASP A 369 -10.13 -4.98 -14.42
N LEU A 370 -8.96 -5.61 -14.61
CA LEU A 370 -8.67 -6.57 -15.68
C LEU A 370 -9.19 -7.99 -15.40
N SER A 371 -9.66 -8.27 -14.18
CA SER A 371 -10.16 -9.59 -13.81
C SER A 371 -11.66 -9.74 -14.10
N CYS A 372 -12.10 -10.93 -14.52
CA CYS A 372 -13.51 -11.28 -14.65
C CYS A 372 -14.24 -11.22 -13.28
N PRO A 373 -15.58 -11.10 -13.23
CA PRO A 373 -16.34 -11.03 -11.96
C PRO A 373 -16.13 -12.18 -10.96
N THR A 374 -15.65 -13.34 -11.42
CA THR A 374 -15.29 -14.49 -10.58
C THR A 374 -13.79 -14.84 -10.67
N GLY A 375 -13.00 -13.99 -11.33
CA GLY A 375 -11.58 -14.21 -11.58
C GLY A 375 -10.73 -14.01 -10.33
N ARG A 376 -9.47 -14.44 -10.43
CA ARG A 376 -8.49 -14.33 -9.35
C ARG A 376 -7.34 -13.41 -9.74
N VAL A 377 -6.90 -12.61 -8.77
CA VAL A 377 -5.79 -11.67 -8.88
C VAL A 377 -4.73 -12.07 -7.86
N GLY A 378 -3.60 -12.60 -8.34
CA GLY A 378 -2.43 -12.92 -7.51
C GLY A 378 -1.38 -11.83 -7.61
N MET A 379 -0.94 -11.24 -6.50
CA MET A 379 0.04 -10.16 -6.54
C MET A 379 1.11 -10.32 -5.46
N LEU A 380 2.34 -9.94 -5.80
CA LEU A 380 3.41 -9.65 -4.83
C LEU A 380 3.58 -8.12 -4.76
N THR A 381 3.30 -7.49 -3.62
CA THR A 381 3.46 -6.04 -3.47
C THR A 381 4.15 -5.68 -2.16
N MET A 382 4.48 -4.40 -1.98
CA MET A 382 4.82 -3.88 -0.66
C MET A 382 3.63 -4.05 0.30
N HIS A 383 3.86 -4.33 1.58
CA HIS A 383 2.79 -4.62 2.56
C HIS A 383 2.12 -3.36 3.14
N SER A 384 2.65 -2.16 2.88
CA SER A 384 2.23 -0.95 3.58
C SER A 384 0.77 -0.56 3.28
N PHE A 385 0.25 -0.94 2.11
CA PHE A 385 -1.17 -0.76 1.76
C PHE A 385 -2.13 -1.50 2.69
N MET A 386 -1.66 -2.55 3.38
CA MET A 386 -2.44 -3.28 4.36
C MET A 386 -2.73 -2.44 5.60
N PHE A 387 -1.95 -1.38 5.88
CA PHE A 387 -1.99 -0.71 7.19
C PHE A 387 -2.20 0.80 7.09
N ILE A 388 -1.33 1.50 6.37
CA ILE A 388 -1.22 2.97 6.51
C ILE A 388 -2.49 3.69 6.03
N SER A 389 -2.79 4.82 6.67
CA SER A 389 -3.98 5.64 6.41
C SER A 389 -4.08 6.16 4.97
N SER A 390 -2.94 6.41 4.31
CA SER A 390 -2.94 6.87 2.91
C SER A 390 -3.55 5.87 1.91
N TYR A 391 -3.62 4.58 2.28
CA TYR A 391 -4.23 3.51 1.48
C TYR A 391 -5.58 3.01 2.02
N GLU A 392 -6.19 3.72 2.97
CA GLU A 392 -7.50 3.36 3.53
C GLU A 392 -8.59 3.27 2.43
N LYS A 393 -8.58 4.23 1.49
CA LYS A 393 -9.48 4.20 0.32
C LYS A 393 -9.21 3.04 -0.62
N LEU A 394 -7.95 2.64 -0.77
CA LEU A 394 -7.58 1.49 -1.59
C LEU A 394 -8.08 0.19 -0.96
N ARG A 395 -7.91 0.02 0.36
CA ARG A 395 -8.47 -1.13 1.08
C ARG A 395 -9.99 -1.20 0.98
N ALA A 396 -10.67 -0.05 1.05
CA ALA A 396 -12.12 0.01 0.83
C ALA A 396 -12.52 -0.49 -0.58
N ILE A 397 -11.82 -0.06 -1.62
CA ILE A 397 -12.05 -0.53 -3.00
C ILE A 397 -11.84 -2.05 -3.11
N ILE A 398 -10.78 -2.59 -2.51
CA ILE A 398 -10.54 -4.04 -2.53
C ILE A 398 -11.69 -4.78 -1.85
N ARG A 399 -12.11 -4.34 -0.66
CA ARG A 399 -13.22 -4.92 0.11
C ARG A 399 -14.55 -4.85 -0.64
N GLU A 400 -14.75 -3.84 -1.48
CA GLU A 400 -15.96 -3.67 -2.29
C GLU A 400 -15.99 -4.53 -3.55
N GLN A 401 -14.85 -5.03 -4.03
CA GLN A 401 -14.75 -5.74 -5.31
C GLN A 401 -14.27 -7.19 -5.21
N ALA A 402 -13.59 -7.55 -4.12
CA ALA A 402 -12.93 -8.83 -3.99
C ALA A 402 -12.93 -9.35 -2.56
N SER A 403 -12.64 -10.64 -2.43
CA SER A 403 -12.38 -11.34 -1.18
C SER A 403 -10.92 -11.77 -1.11
N ILE A 404 -10.26 -11.62 0.04
CA ILE A 404 -8.91 -12.14 0.26
C ILE A 404 -9.00 -13.64 0.54
N GLU A 405 -8.46 -14.47 -0.35
CA GLU A 405 -8.50 -15.92 -0.18
C GLU A 405 -7.28 -16.47 0.55
N ILE A 406 -6.09 -15.98 0.18
CA ILE A 406 -4.84 -16.43 0.78
C ILE A 406 -3.78 -15.33 0.75
N MET A 407 -2.92 -15.30 1.77
CA MET A 407 -1.80 -14.38 1.86
C MET A 407 -0.57 -15.07 2.45
N ALA A 408 0.59 -14.88 1.82
CA ALA A 408 1.90 -15.11 2.41
C ALA A 408 2.54 -13.74 2.72
N HIS A 409 2.42 -13.32 3.99
CA HIS A 409 2.96 -12.06 4.47
C HIS A 409 4.44 -12.25 4.83
N ALA A 410 5.32 -11.92 3.89
CA ALA A 410 6.75 -12.14 4.00
C ALA A 410 7.47 -11.13 4.91
N GLY A 411 7.01 -9.87 4.92
CA GLY A 411 7.69 -8.79 5.64
C GLY A 411 9.05 -8.46 5.00
N PRO A 412 10.11 -8.22 5.79
CA PRO A 412 11.44 -7.91 5.26
C PRO A 412 12.11 -9.15 4.65
N ALA A 413 13.20 -8.90 3.91
CA ALA A 413 14.17 -9.93 3.50
C ALA A 413 13.59 -11.10 2.67
N LEU A 414 12.59 -10.82 1.83
CA LEU A 414 12.14 -11.76 0.79
C LEU A 414 13.12 -11.80 -0.41
N PHE A 415 13.75 -10.67 -0.70
CA PHE A 415 14.73 -10.53 -1.78
C PHE A 415 16.13 -10.36 -1.19
N ASP A 416 17.12 -11.02 -1.80
CA ASP A 416 18.54 -10.90 -1.42
C ASP A 416 19.15 -9.57 -1.88
N VAL A 417 18.48 -8.86 -2.80
CA VAL A 417 18.92 -7.61 -3.41
C VAL A 417 18.11 -6.44 -2.84
N GLY A 418 18.80 -5.35 -2.50
CA GLY A 418 18.23 -4.18 -1.82
C GLY A 418 18.71 -4.09 -0.37
N ASN A 419 18.51 -2.94 0.28
CA ASN A 419 18.89 -2.80 1.68
C ASN A 419 17.91 -3.64 2.54
N PRO A 420 18.37 -4.67 3.28
CA PRO A 420 17.52 -5.49 4.13
C PRO A 420 16.64 -4.61 5.03
N GLY A 421 15.33 -4.83 5.02
CA GLY A 421 14.36 -4.03 5.79
C GLY A 421 13.65 -2.90 5.03
N THR A 422 14.18 -2.44 3.89
CA THR A 422 13.51 -1.40 3.07
C THR A 422 12.36 -1.93 2.23
N LEU A 423 12.48 -3.18 1.75
CA LEU A 423 11.42 -3.89 1.03
C LEU A 423 10.65 -4.77 2.00
N GLN A 424 9.42 -4.38 2.29
CA GLN A 424 8.49 -5.10 3.15
C GLN A 424 7.35 -5.62 2.31
N THR A 425 7.23 -6.93 2.13
CA THR A 425 6.43 -7.51 1.04
C THR A 425 5.35 -8.47 1.52
N SER A 426 4.32 -8.62 0.69
CA SER A 426 3.27 -9.61 0.87
C SER A 426 2.81 -10.15 -0.47
N ALA A 427 2.73 -11.48 -0.59
CA ALA A 427 2.10 -12.16 -1.72
C ALA A 427 0.68 -12.55 -1.34
N TYR A 428 -0.31 -12.30 -2.19
CA TYR A 428 -1.71 -12.61 -1.86
C TYR A 428 -2.54 -12.89 -3.10
N VAL A 429 -3.67 -13.58 -2.89
CA VAL A 429 -4.67 -13.85 -3.91
C VAL A 429 -6.00 -13.23 -3.49
N LEU A 430 -6.52 -12.38 -4.37
CA LEU A 430 -7.86 -11.80 -4.28
C LEU A 430 -8.76 -12.53 -5.28
N ARG A 431 -9.98 -12.86 -4.88
CA ARG A 431 -11.01 -13.35 -5.80
C ARG A 431 -12.10 -12.31 -5.96
N ARG A 432 -12.43 -11.97 -7.20
CA ARG A 432 -13.58 -11.11 -7.51
C ARG A 432 -14.86 -11.77 -7.02
N GLU A 433 -15.71 -10.97 -6.39
CA GLU A 433 -16.95 -11.41 -5.79
C GLU A 433 -17.90 -10.23 -5.80
N ASP A 434 -19.02 -10.33 -6.51
CA ASP A 434 -19.96 -9.22 -6.66
C ASP A 434 -20.96 -9.17 -5.50
N ASP A 435 -21.20 -10.29 -4.81
CA ASP A 435 -22.08 -10.34 -3.63
C ASP A 435 -21.39 -9.75 -2.38
N PRO A 436 -21.90 -8.61 -1.84
CA PRO A 436 -21.34 -7.99 -0.64
C PRO A 436 -21.38 -8.89 0.60
N GLU A 437 -22.43 -9.68 0.78
CA GLU A 437 -22.55 -10.54 1.96
C GLU A 437 -21.57 -11.71 1.88
N ALA A 438 -21.42 -12.30 0.69
CA ALA A 438 -20.39 -13.30 0.44
C ALA A 438 -19.00 -12.73 0.69
N ARG A 439 -18.68 -11.51 0.20
CA ARG A 439 -17.38 -10.87 0.42
C ARG A 439 -17.02 -10.74 1.89
N GLN A 440 -17.97 -10.33 2.72
CA GLN A 440 -17.73 -10.06 4.14
C GLN A 440 -17.53 -11.36 4.94
N ASN A 441 -18.21 -12.44 4.54
CA ASN A 441 -18.19 -13.71 5.25
C ASN A 441 -17.11 -14.70 4.78
N VAL A 442 -16.39 -14.39 3.70
CA VAL A 442 -15.26 -15.22 3.25
C VAL A 442 -14.17 -15.23 4.33
N GLU A 443 -13.81 -16.44 4.76
CA GLU A 443 -12.65 -16.72 5.60
C GLU A 443 -11.41 -16.91 4.70
N GLY A 444 -10.43 -16.01 4.84
CA GLY A 444 -9.13 -16.11 4.20
C GLY A 444 -8.11 -16.86 5.08
N THR A 445 -7.07 -17.40 4.45
CA THR A 445 -5.93 -18.01 5.15
C THR A 445 -4.68 -17.15 5.02
N TYR A 446 -4.02 -16.84 6.14
CA TYR A 446 -2.89 -15.92 6.19
C TYR A 446 -1.68 -16.61 6.82
N PHE A 447 -0.57 -16.64 6.10
CA PHE A 447 0.72 -17.18 6.55
C PHE A 447 1.60 -16.01 6.98
N ARG A 448 1.98 -15.98 8.25
CA ARG A 448 2.80 -14.91 8.83
C ARG A 448 4.27 -15.32 8.86
N LEU A 449 5.01 -14.92 7.83
CA LEU A 449 6.43 -15.26 7.63
C LEU A 449 7.38 -14.11 8.05
N VAL A 450 6.83 -13.07 8.69
CA VAL A 450 7.58 -11.83 9.03
C VAL A 450 8.71 -12.04 10.04
N LYS A 451 8.65 -13.11 10.84
CA LYS A 451 9.67 -13.47 11.84
C LYS A 451 10.82 -14.30 11.26
N GLU A 452 10.70 -14.81 10.04
CA GLU A 452 11.74 -15.59 9.40
C GLU A 452 12.83 -14.67 8.81
N PRO A 453 14.13 -14.99 8.96
CA PRO A 453 15.22 -14.04 8.71
C PRO A 453 15.50 -13.76 7.23
N GLU A 454 15.23 -14.73 6.34
CA GLU A 454 15.59 -14.65 4.92
C GLU A 454 14.65 -15.49 4.03
N SER A 455 14.75 -15.34 2.71
CA SER A 455 13.81 -15.89 1.71
C SER A 455 13.64 -17.41 1.75
N GLU A 456 14.73 -18.15 1.94
CA GLU A 456 14.77 -19.60 1.99
C GLU A 456 14.19 -20.16 3.31
N ALA A 457 14.44 -19.50 4.45
CA ALA A 457 13.79 -19.78 5.72
C ALA A 457 12.28 -19.54 5.62
N LYS A 458 11.85 -18.44 4.99
CA LYS A 458 10.43 -18.17 4.68
C LYS A 458 9.82 -19.29 3.85
N ARG A 459 10.52 -19.75 2.80
CA ARG A 459 10.09 -20.88 1.97
C ARG A 459 9.89 -22.15 2.78
N ARG A 460 10.92 -22.58 3.52
CA ARG A 460 10.86 -23.82 4.34
C ARG A 460 9.76 -23.75 5.39
N ARG A 461 9.60 -22.59 6.02
CA ARG A 461 8.56 -22.36 7.02
C ARG A 461 7.16 -22.45 6.41
N PHE A 462 6.96 -21.87 5.22
CA PHE A 462 5.73 -21.98 4.45
C PHE A 462 5.42 -23.43 4.05
N GLU A 463 6.40 -24.14 3.49
CA GLU A 463 6.28 -25.55 3.10
C GLU A 463 5.89 -26.43 4.29
N GLN A 464 6.51 -26.22 5.46
CA GLN A 464 6.15 -26.91 6.69
C GLN A 464 4.70 -26.62 7.12
N ALA A 465 4.28 -25.35 7.07
CA ALA A 465 2.91 -24.98 7.43
C ALA A 465 1.88 -25.63 6.49
N VAL A 466 2.15 -25.64 5.18
CA VAL A 466 1.28 -26.31 4.20
C VAL A 466 1.21 -27.81 4.45
N ALA A 467 2.34 -28.46 4.77
CA ALA A 467 2.39 -29.87 5.11
C ALA A 467 1.55 -30.20 6.36
N ASP A 468 1.70 -29.40 7.43
CA ASP A 468 0.90 -29.55 8.66
C ASP A 468 -0.60 -29.44 8.34
N LEU A 469 -1.00 -28.43 7.57
CA LEU A 469 -2.40 -28.21 7.19
C LEU A 469 -2.98 -29.35 6.34
N ARG A 470 -2.19 -29.94 5.44
CA ARG A 470 -2.60 -31.12 4.64
C ARG A 470 -2.89 -32.34 5.51
N THR A 471 -2.22 -32.46 6.66
CA THR A 471 -2.48 -33.53 7.65
C THR A 471 -3.60 -33.19 8.63
N GLY A 472 -4.26 -32.03 8.48
CA GLY A 472 -5.30 -31.56 9.40
C GLY A 472 -4.77 -30.93 10.69
N LYS A 473 -3.45 -30.72 10.80
CA LYS A 473 -2.81 -30.07 11.94
C LYS A 473 -2.82 -28.55 11.76
N ASN A 474 -3.13 -27.81 12.83
CA ASN A 474 -2.97 -26.35 12.83
C ASN A 474 -1.49 -25.98 13.03
N ASP A 475 -1.08 -24.89 12.41
CA ASP A 475 0.28 -24.37 12.47
C ASP A 475 0.25 -22.92 13.04
N PRO A 476 1.16 -22.56 13.97
CA PRO A 476 1.13 -21.27 14.67
C PRO A 476 1.37 -20.03 13.79
N ILE A 477 1.91 -20.18 12.58
CA ILE A 477 2.04 -19.05 11.64
C ILE A 477 0.81 -18.88 10.73
N VAL A 478 -0.15 -19.80 10.82
CA VAL A 478 -1.34 -19.83 9.98
C VAL A 478 -2.52 -19.26 10.73
N TYR A 479 -3.08 -18.20 10.19
CA TYR A 479 -4.25 -17.51 10.72
C TYR A 479 -5.41 -17.68 9.76
N ARG A 480 -6.62 -17.80 10.32
CA ARG A 480 -7.88 -17.78 9.56
C ARG A 480 -8.69 -16.61 10.04
N TYR A 481 -9.14 -15.78 9.10
CA TYR A 481 -9.80 -14.52 9.44
C TYR A 481 -10.86 -14.19 8.39
N ARG A 482 -12.02 -13.70 8.82
CA ARG A 482 -13.06 -13.28 7.86
C ARG A 482 -12.77 -11.87 7.40
N GLN A 483 -13.07 -11.58 6.13
CA GLN A 483 -12.79 -10.27 5.56
C GLN A 483 -13.50 -9.13 6.32
N GLY A 484 -14.76 -9.34 6.75
CA GLY A 484 -15.48 -8.32 7.53
C GLY A 484 -14.95 -8.09 8.93
N ASP A 485 -14.13 -9.00 9.46
CA ASP A 485 -13.53 -8.82 10.77
C ASP A 485 -12.45 -7.71 10.76
N PHE A 486 -11.93 -7.28 9.60
CA PHE A 486 -11.00 -6.15 9.49
C PHE A 486 -11.65 -4.79 9.78
N ASP A 487 -12.97 -4.69 9.66
CA ASP A 487 -13.70 -3.44 9.92
C ASP A 487 -13.75 -3.07 11.41
N GLY A 488 -13.41 -4.02 12.29
CA GLY A 488 -13.33 -3.81 13.74
C GLY A 488 -12.17 -2.91 14.18
N ILE A 489 -11.21 -2.59 13.29
CA ILE A 489 -10.09 -1.69 13.59
C ILE A 489 -10.23 -0.40 12.77
N PRO A 490 -10.09 0.80 13.37
CA PRO A 490 -10.21 2.07 12.66
C PRO A 490 -9.27 2.18 11.45
N GLY A 491 -9.86 2.43 10.28
CA GLY A 491 -9.15 2.49 8.99
C GLY A 491 -8.98 1.13 8.29
N GLY A 492 -9.59 0.06 8.82
CA GLY A 492 -9.62 -1.28 8.23
C GLY A 492 -8.27 -1.88 7.86
N PRO A 493 -7.21 -1.79 8.71
CA PRO A 493 -5.95 -2.44 8.42
C PRO A 493 -6.08 -3.97 8.43
N TRP A 494 -5.32 -4.67 7.58
CA TRP A 494 -5.38 -6.13 7.44
C TRP A 494 -4.53 -6.84 8.51
N VAL A 495 -4.95 -6.69 9.76
CA VAL A 495 -4.29 -7.28 10.94
C VAL A 495 -4.95 -8.61 11.28
N TYR A 496 -4.65 -9.64 10.49
CA TYR A 496 -5.29 -10.96 10.64
C TYR A 496 -4.82 -11.77 11.86
N TRP A 497 -3.81 -11.27 12.59
CA TRP A 497 -3.25 -11.91 13.78
C TRP A 497 -3.80 -11.36 15.10
N ILE A 498 -4.69 -10.37 15.03
CA ILE A 498 -5.37 -9.86 16.22
C ILE A 498 -6.35 -10.90 16.75
N THR A 499 -6.39 -11.09 18.07
CA THR A 499 -7.38 -11.97 18.69
C THR A 499 -8.78 -11.33 18.65
N PRO A 500 -9.86 -12.12 18.72
CA PRO A 500 -11.22 -11.57 18.81
C PRO A 500 -11.43 -10.64 20.02
N GLY A 501 -10.80 -10.95 21.16
CA GLY A 501 -10.85 -10.13 22.38
C GLY A 501 -10.21 -8.76 22.17
N LEU A 502 -8.99 -8.72 21.62
CA LEU A 502 -8.28 -7.48 21.32
C LEU A 502 -8.97 -6.65 20.25
N ARG A 503 -9.55 -7.27 19.22
CA ARG A 503 -10.36 -6.53 18.25
C ARG A 503 -11.55 -5.86 18.91
N LYS A 504 -12.25 -6.56 19.81
CA LYS A 504 -13.41 -6.01 20.51
C LYS A 504 -13.06 -4.76 21.34
N VAL A 505 -11.82 -4.60 21.79
CA VAL A 505 -11.35 -3.38 22.44
C VAL A 505 -11.49 -2.16 21.51
N PHE A 506 -11.11 -2.27 20.24
CA PHE A 506 -11.25 -1.19 19.26
C PHE A 506 -12.70 -0.84 18.93
N GLU A 507 -13.61 -1.81 19.07
CA GLU A 507 -15.04 -1.64 18.83
C GLU A 507 -15.78 -1.06 20.06
N THR A 508 -15.30 -1.36 21.26
CA THR A 508 -15.98 -1.05 22.53
C THR A 508 -15.59 0.32 23.08
N PHE A 509 -14.32 0.69 22.96
CA PHE A 509 -13.77 1.88 23.59
C PHE A 509 -13.68 3.07 22.63
N PRO A 510 -13.92 4.30 23.12
CA PRO A 510 -13.76 5.50 22.30
C PRO A 510 -12.32 5.67 21.84
N LYS A 511 -12.15 6.39 20.74
CA LYS A 511 -10.81 6.71 20.21
C LYS A 511 -10.19 7.85 20.99
N LEU A 512 -8.87 7.86 21.13
CA LEU A 512 -8.13 8.95 21.77
C LEU A 512 -8.51 10.31 21.19
N GLY A 513 -8.64 10.42 19.86
CA GLY A 513 -9.02 11.66 19.19
C GLY A 513 -10.42 12.20 19.55
N GLU A 514 -11.32 11.33 20.00
CA GLU A 514 -12.67 11.70 20.47
C GLU A 514 -12.63 12.27 21.89
N ILE A 515 -11.63 11.89 22.70
CA ILE A 515 -11.41 12.38 24.07
C ILE A 515 -10.51 13.61 24.08
N ALA A 516 -9.35 13.50 23.42
CA ALA A 516 -8.33 14.53 23.31
C ALA A 516 -7.61 14.39 21.96
N GLN A 517 -7.94 15.29 21.03
CA GLN A 517 -7.28 15.32 19.73
C GLN A 517 -5.78 15.62 19.89
N PRO A 518 -4.87 14.77 19.40
CA PRO A 518 -3.44 15.09 19.42
C PRO A 518 -3.15 16.29 18.50
N LYS A 519 -2.34 17.23 18.98
CA LYS A 519 -2.03 18.52 18.36
C LYS A 519 -0.55 18.65 18.08
N MET A 520 -0.21 19.27 16.94
CA MET A 520 1.13 19.80 16.67
C MET A 520 1.19 21.25 17.11
N GLY A 521 2.33 21.66 17.67
CA GLY A 521 2.58 23.01 18.12
C GLY A 521 3.27 23.88 17.09
N MET A 522 3.90 24.94 17.57
CA MET A 522 4.62 25.91 16.75
C MET A 522 5.85 25.29 16.09
N GLY A 523 6.14 25.67 14.84
CA GLY A 523 7.40 25.37 14.17
C GLY A 523 8.21 26.65 13.98
N THR A 524 9.45 26.69 14.46
CA THR A 524 10.30 27.89 14.37
C THR A 524 10.93 28.08 13.00
N ARG A 525 11.24 26.99 12.27
CA ARG A 525 11.91 26.95 10.95
C ARG A 525 13.25 27.70 10.87
N ASN A 526 13.77 28.12 12.03
CA ASN A 526 15.04 28.78 12.26
C ASN A 526 15.38 28.66 13.76
N ASN A 527 15.74 27.44 14.18
CA ASN A 527 16.05 27.14 15.59
C ASN A 527 17.14 28.06 16.14
N ALA A 528 18.20 28.34 15.37
CA ALA A 528 19.31 29.19 15.79
C ALA A 528 18.90 30.61 16.17
N ARG A 529 17.85 31.16 15.55
CA ARG A 529 17.33 32.50 15.88
C ARG A 529 16.32 32.47 17.03
N PHE A 530 15.40 31.51 17.03
CA PHE A 530 14.21 31.56 17.89
C PHE A 530 14.25 30.66 19.13
N LEU A 531 15.19 29.72 19.24
CA LEU A 531 15.32 28.84 20.39
C LEU A 531 16.58 29.14 21.20
N ARG A 532 16.45 29.10 22.52
CA ARG A 532 17.58 29.12 23.47
C ARG A 532 17.35 28.07 24.53
N PHE A 533 18.41 27.53 25.09
CA PHE A 533 18.31 26.80 26.34
C PHE A 533 17.96 27.75 27.48
N TRP A 534 17.21 27.27 28.46
CA TRP A 534 16.74 28.13 29.55
C TRP A 534 17.91 28.76 30.35
N TRP A 535 19.05 28.08 30.45
CA TRP A 535 20.26 28.56 31.13
C TRP A 535 21.08 29.58 30.31
N GLU A 536 20.88 29.67 28.99
CA GLU A 536 21.47 30.74 28.17
C GLU A 536 20.83 32.10 28.47
N LEU A 537 19.63 32.07 29.04
CA LEU A 537 18.80 33.22 29.34
C LEU A 537 18.84 33.51 30.84
N GLY A 538 18.94 34.79 31.22
CA GLY A 538 18.71 35.17 32.61
C GLY A 538 17.24 35.01 32.98
N LYS A 539 16.92 34.50 34.19
CA LYS A 539 15.54 34.30 34.68
C LYS A 539 14.61 35.52 34.47
N GLY A 540 15.16 36.74 34.51
CA GLY A 540 14.41 37.97 34.29
C GLY A 540 13.94 38.21 32.84
N GLN A 541 14.42 37.43 31.86
CA GLN A 541 14.02 37.55 30.44
C GLN A 541 12.93 36.56 30.02
N ILE A 542 12.63 35.57 30.87
CA ILE A 542 11.64 34.53 30.60
C ILE A 542 10.38 34.80 31.42
N ASP A 543 9.20 34.54 30.84
CA ASP A 543 7.95 34.49 31.61
C ASP A 543 7.55 33.06 31.93
N PHE A 544 7.62 32.70 33.21
CA PHE A 544 7.21 31.37 33.70
C PHE A 544 5.76 31.35 34.23
N SER A 545 5.08 32.50 34.27
CA SER A 545 3.80 32.66 34.95
C SER A 545 2.58 32.56 34.03
N CYS A 546 2.82 32.50 32.71
CA CYS A 546 1.75 32.43 31.72
C CYS A 546 1.00 31.11 31.82
N ILE A 547 -0.32 31.16 31.95
CA ILE A 547 -1.20 29.98 31.90
C ILE A 547 -2.10 29.96 30.66
N ASN A 548 -2.09 31.05 29.89
CA ASN A 548 -2.81 31.18 28.62
C ASN A 548 -2.16 32.27 27.73
N ILE A 549 -2.69 32.44 26.52
CA ILE A 549 -2.19 33.42 25.54
C ILE A 549 -2.42 34.89 25.94
N GLU A 550 -3.43 35.17 26.77
CA GLU A 550 -3.69 36.53 27.27
C GLU A 550 -2.57 36.97 28.22
N ASP A 551 -2.08 36.07 29.07
CA ASP A 551 -0.94 36.36 29.94
C ASP A 551 0.31 36.66 29.10
N ALA A 552 0.58 35.84 28.08
CA ALA A 552 1.71 36.05 27.17
C ALA A 552 1.63 37.39 26.43
N ARG A 553 0.42 37.84 26.06
CA ARG A 553 0.20 39.17 25.46
C ARG A 553 0.56 40.30 26.41
N ASN A 554 0.32 40.11 27.71
CA ASN A 554 0.55 41.12 28.75
C ASN A 554 1.95 41.05 29.40
N SER A 555 2.65 39.94 29.24
CA SER A 555 3.94 39.58 29.83
C SER A 555 5.08 40.60 29.60
N LYS A 556 5.09 41.29 28.45
CA LYS A 556 6.21 42.13 27.96
C LYS A 556 7.57 41.40 27.93
N LYS A 557 7.62 40.10 28.16
CA LYS A 557 8.83 39.29 28.00
C LYS A 557 8.99 38.84 26.56
N ARG A 558 10.24 38.51 26.23
CA ARG A 558 10.60 37.97 24.92
C ARG A 558 10.55 36.45 24.88
N TRP A 559 11.00 35.81 25.95
CA TRP A 559 11.21 34.37 25.99
C TRP A 559 10.13 33.68 26.82
N PHE A 560 9.66 32.55 26.32
CA PHE A 560 8.64 31.73 26.96
C PHE A 560 9.08 30.25 26.96
N PRO A 561 8.71 29.46 27.99
CA PRO A 561 9.05 28.05 28.05
C PRO A 561 8.53 27.30 26.81
N TYR A 562 9.37 26.43 26.25
CA TYR A 562 9.10 25.73 24.99
C TYR A 562 9.29 24.22 25.12
N MET A 563 8.20 23.47 24.97
CA MET A 563 8.15 22.03 25.02
C MET A 563 8.52 21.44 23.66
N LYS A 564 9.83 21.23 23.44
CA LYS A 564 10.34 20.55 22.25
C LYS A 564 10.15 19.04 22.36
N GLY A 565 10.22 18.36 21.22
CA GLY A 565 10.61 16.94 21.21
C GLY A 565 12.00 16.76 21.85
N GLY A 566 12.40 15.52 22.08
CA GLY A 566 13.71 15.24 22.65
C GLY A 566 13.96 13.75 22.78
N ALA A 567 15.04 13.43 23.52
CA ALA A 567 15.43 12.07 23.85
C ALA A 567 14.28 11.27 24.49
N PHE A 568 14.40 9.95 24.45
CA PHE A 568 13.41 9.06 25.05
C PHE A 568 13.31 9.32 26.56
N CYS A 569 12.13 9.75 27.00
CA CYS A 569 11.84 10.06 28.39
C CYS A 569 10.34 9.88 28.64
N ARG A 570 9.99 9.02 29.60
CA ARG A 570 8.60 8.76 30.01
C ARG A 570 8.25 9.57 31.26
N TRP A 571 6.96 9.81 31.46
CA TRP A 571 6.36 10.42 32.66
C TRP A 571 6.66 11.91 32.87
N TYR A 572 7.92 12.37 32.85
CA TYR A 572 8.28 13.77 33.08
C TYR A 572 9.68 14.11 32.54
N GLY A 573 9.85 15.22 31.80
CA GLY A 573 11.17 15.70 31.34
C GLY A 573 11.18 16.46 30.01
N ASN A 574 12.38 16.66 29.44
CA ASN A 574 12.67 17.38 28.18
C ASN A 574 12.29 18.88 28.15
N GLN A 575 12.43 19.58 29.27
CA GLN A 575 12.02 20.98 29.44
C GLN A 575 13.19 21.97 29.27
N HIS A 576 14.03 21.77 28.26
CA HIS A 576 15.30 22.51 28.15
C HIS A 576 15.19 23.87 27.44
N TYR A 577 14.15 24.06 26.61
CA TYR A 577 14.11 25.15 25.64
C TYR A 577 13.18 26.29 26.06
N CYS A 578 13.55 27.49 25.64
CA CYS A 578 12.71 28.67 25.57
C CYS A 578 12.61 29.14 24.11
N VAL A 579 11.45 29.68 23.74
CA VAL A 579 11.21 30.24 22.41
C VAL A 579 10.96 31.74 22.49
N ASN A 580 11.49 32.48 21.51
CA ASN A 580 11.14 33.88 21.34
C ASN A 580 9.71 33.97 20.80
N TYR A 581 8.80 34.40 21.67
CA TYR A 581 7.38 34.59 21.38
C TYR A 581 6.92 35.99 21.81
N GLU A 582 7.83 36.96 21.77
CA GLU A 582 7.55 38.38 22.03
C GLU A 582 6.40 38.87 21.14
N GLN A 583 5.46 39.61 21.74
CA GLN A 583 4.29 40.14 21.05
C GLN A 583 3.55 39.06 20.24
N LEU A 584 3.38 37.86 20.83
CA LEU A 584 2.75 36.69 20.21
C LEU A 584 3.50 36.18 18.96
N GLY A 585 4.83 36.25 19.01
CA GLY A 585 5.73 35.74 17.98
C GLY A 585 5.70 36.54 16.68
N ILE A 586 5.50 37.87 16.75
CA ILE A 586 5.41 38.71 15.54
C ILE A 586 6.68 38.60 14.67
N GLU A 587 7.86 38.62 15.30
CA GLU A 587 9.15 38.48 14.61
C GLU A 587 9.24 37.14 13.84
N LEU A 588 8.81 36.05 14.48
CA LEU A 588 8.76 34.72 13.88
C LEU A 588 7.75 34.70 12.73
N LYS A 589 6.54 35.23 12.94
CA LYS A 589 5.48 35.25 11.92
C LYS A 589 5.90 36.05 10.69
N GLU A 590 6.54 37.22 10.87
CA GLU A 590 7.02 38.07 9.79
C GLU A 590 8.13 37.42 8.96
N GLU A 591 9.17 36.85 9.60
CA GLU A 591 10.25 36.14 8.88
C GLU A 591 9.69 35.02 8.00
N GLN A 592 8.67 34.31 8.48
CA GLN A 592 8.06 33.23 7.73
C GLN A 592 7.19 33.73 6.58
N LEU A 593 6.51 34.87 6.72
CA LEU A 593 5.77 35.49 5.62
C LEU A 593 6.70 36.04 4.54
N GLU A 594 7.88 36.54 4.92
CA GLU A 594 8.94 36.92 3.97
C GLU A 594 9.48 35.69 3.23
N LYS A 595 9.74 34.59 3.94
CA LYS A 595 10.25 33.34 3.36
C LYS A 595 9.21 32.61 2.50
N TYR A 596 7.92 32.71 2.86
CA TYR A 596 6.81 32.04 2.18
C TYR A 596 5.69 33.03 1.78
N PRO A 597 5.91 33.90 0.77
CA PRO A 597 4.95 34.95 0.40
C PRO A 597 3.59 34.42 -0.05
N TYR A 598 3.53 33.18 -0.53
CA TYR A 598 2.29 32.54 -0.98
C TYR A 598 1.26 32.30 0.14
N LEU A 599 1.68 32.39 1.41
CA LEU A 599 0.80 32.24 2.58
C LEU A 599 -0.18 33.41 2.76
N LYS A 600 0.05 34.56 2.09
CA LYS A 600 -0.86 35.74 2.12
C LYS A 600 -1.29 36.17 3.52
N GLY A 601 -0.36 36.15 4.48
CA GLY A 601 -0.62 36.52 5.88
C GLY A 601 -1.16 35.40 6.76
N ASN A 602 -1.40 34.19 6.22
CA ASN A 602 -1.84 33.05 7.02
C ASN A 602 -0.66 32.26 7.58
N THR A 603 -0.32 32.54 8.84
CA THR A 603 0.74 31.81 9.58
C THR A 603 0.20 30.61 10.36
N GLY A 604 -1.09 30.27 10.25
CA GLY A 604 -1.73 29.23 11.05
C GLY A 604 -1.20 27.82 10.81
N TRP A 605 -0.50 27.57 9.70
CA TRP A 605 0.23 26.32 9.46
C TRP A 605 1.56 26.23 10.23
N ILE A 606 2.14 27.38 10.59
CA ILE A 606 3.45 27.51 11.23
C ILE A 606 3.31 27.68 12.74
N VAL A 607 2.31 28.47 13.15
CA VAL A 607 1.94 28.69 14.55
C VAL A 607 0.52 28.14 14.77
N PRO A 608 0.30 26.82 14.66
CA PRO A 608 -1.02 26.23 14.86
C PRO A 608 -1.36 26.16 16.36
N ASN A 609 -2.65 26.00 16.65
CA ASN A 609 -3.18 25.63 17.96
C ASN A 609 -2.77 26.57 19.12
N GLU A 610 -2.62 27.87 18.84
CA GLU A 610 -2.24 28.90 19.83
C GLU A 610 -3.14 28.90 21.07
N ASP A 611 -4.42 28.56 20.92
CA ASP A 611 -5.38 28.46 22.03
C ASP A 611 -5.01 27.42 23.11
N TYR A 612 -4.14 26.46 22.77
CA TYR A 612 -3.67 25.41 23.67
C TYR A 612 -2.34 25.74 24.35
N TYR A 613 -1.68 26.83 23.98
CA TYR A 613 -0.40 27.19 24.59
C TYR A 613 -0.59 27.43 26.08
N PHE A 614 0.44 27.06 26.85
CA PHE A 614 0.51 27.17 28.30
C PHE A 614 -0.42 26.25 29.10
N ARG A 615 -1.29 25.47 28.45
CA ARG A 615 -2.15 24.50 29.15
C ARG A 615 -1.36 23.29 29.62
N SER A 616 -1.78 22.71 30.75
CA SER A 616 -1.30 21.39 31.17
C SER A 616 -1.92 20.29 30.30
N GLY A 617 -1.17 19.21 30.08
CA GLY A 617 -1.60 18.11 29.23
C GLY A 617 -0.56 16.98 29.17
N VAL A 618 -0.60 16.21 28.09
CA VAL A 618 0.36 15.13 27.80
C VAL A 618 1.15 15.52 26.56
N THR A 619 2.48 15.53 26.65
CA THR A 619 3.38 15.77 25.52
C THR A 619 4.11 14.48 25.15
N TYR A 620 4.47 14.32 23.89
CA TYR A 620 5.24 13.18 23.39
C TYR A 620 6.11 13.61 22.21
N SER A 621 7.26 12.96 22.08
CA SER A 621 8.12 13.17 20.91
C SER A 621 7.47 12.53 19.68
N ARG A 622 7.53 13.21 18.53
CA ARG A 622 7.03 12.70 17.25
C ARG A 622 7.66 11.34 16.95
N ILE A 623 6.82 10.33 16.76
CA ILE A 623 7.25 8.94 16.63
C ILE A 623 7.81 8.72 15.22
N THR A 624 9.11 8.50 15.10
CA THR A 624 9.78 8.22 13.81
C THR A 624 10.29 6.79 13.75
N SER A 625 11.15 6.36 14.68
CA SER A 625 11.68 4.99 14.74
C SER A 625 11.69 4.41 16.17
N GLY A 626 11.60 5.27 17.19
CA GLY A 626 11.61 4.89 18.60
C GLY A 626 10.24 4.51 19.17
N GLN A 627 10.25 4.20 20.46
CA GLN A 627 9.05 3.95 21.26
C GLN A 627 8.28 5.24 21.53
N LEU A 628 6.96 5.12 21.71
CA LEU A 628 6.14 6.22 22.19
C LEU A 628 6.54 6.54 23.65
N CYS A 629 6.88 7.80 23.93
CA CYS A 629 7.31 8.27 25.26
C CYS A 629 6.47 9.48 25.74
N PRO A 630 5.21 9.24 26.13
CA PRO A 630 4.33 10.27 26.67
C PRO A 630 4.77 10.68 28.07
N ARG A 631 4.71 11.98 28.32
CA ARG A 631 5.09 12.61 29.58
C ARG A 631 4.17 13.78 29.90
N LEU A 632 4.12 14.16 31.16
CA LEU A 632 3.35 15.29 31.63
C LEU A 632 3.90 16.60 31.03
N SER A 633 2.99 17.40 30.46
CA SER A 633 3.21 18.83 30.28
C SER A 633 2.56 19.54 31.48
N PRO A 634 3.34 20.13 32.41
CA PRO A 634 2.80 20.69 33.65
C PRO A 634 2.02 21.99 33.45
N GLY A 635 1.99 22.54 32.23
CA GLY A 635 1.46 23.86 31.92
C GLY A 635 2.56 24.94 31.97
N GLY A 636 2.29 26.11 31.39
CA GLY A 636 3.28 27.18 31.24
C GLY A 636 4.18 27.09 30.00
N PHE A 637 3.96 26.11 29.12
CA PHE A 637 4.79 25.90 27.92
C PHE A 637 4.03 26.15 26.62
N ILE A 638 4.71 26.75 25.66
CA ILE A 638 4.36 26.63 24.23
C ILE A 638 4.94 25.30 23.74
N PHE A 639 4.22 24.54 22.91
CA PHE A 639 4.71 23.23 22.43
C PHE A 639 5.10 23.28 20.95
N ASP A 640 5.93 22.30 20.55
CA ASP A 640 6.62 22.23 19.27
C ASP A 640 5.92 21.32 18.24
N THR A 641 6.42 21.33 17.00
CA THR A 641 6.03 20.35 15.96
C THR A 641 6.53 18.92 16.22
N ALA A 642 7.74 18.74 16.77
CA ALA A 642 8.26 17.44 17.21
C ALA A 642 7.85 17.10 18.64
N GLY A 643 7.48 18.09 19.46
CA GLY A 643 6.86 17.93 20.79
C GLY A 643 5.33 18.01 20.71
N CYS A 644 4.70 17.02 20.06
CA CYS A 644 3.25 16.98 19.93
C CYS A 644 2.57 16.86 21.31
N SER A 645 1.37 17.42 21.45
CA SER A 645 0.67 17.47 22.74
C SER A 645 -0.82 17.14 22.65
N LEU A 646 -1.37 16.66 23.75
CA LEU A 646 -2.77 16.32 23.99
C LEU A 646 -3.23 17.06 25.25
N PHE A 647 -4.49 17.49 25.30
CA PHE A 647 -5.04 18.25 26.43
C PHE A 647 -6.31 17.59 26.96
N PRO A 648 -6.23 16.35 27.51
CA PRO A 648 -7.37 15.63 28.07
C PRO A 648 -7.80 16.21 29.42
N SER A 649 -9.04 15.94 29.84
CA SER A 649 -9.52 16.26 31.18
C SER A 649 -8.93 15.33 32.26
N ASP A 650 -8.65 14.06 31.91
CA ASP A 650 -8.03 13.07 32.80
C ASP A 650 -6.60 12.76 32.30
N ILE A 651 -5.66 13.61 32.70
CA ILE A 651 -4.23 13.47 32.35
C ILE A 651 -3.65 12.14 32.85
N PRO A 652 -3.87 11.70 34.12
CA PRO A 652 -3.34 10.44 34.60
C PRO A 652 -3.77 9.23 33.77
N LEU A 653 -5.05 9.13 33.39
CA LEU A 653 -5.54 8.04 32.55
C LEU A 653 -4.82 7.99 31.20
N ILE A 654 -4.68 9.12 30.53
CA ILE A 654 -4.03 9.17 29.22
C ILE A 654 -2.53 8.86 29.34
N LEU A 655 -1.84 9.34 30.38
CA LEU A 655 -0.43 8.99 30.62
C LEU A 655 -0.25 7.50 30.86
N ALA A 656 -1.09 6.89 31.70
CA ALA A 656 -1.07 5.45 31.94
C ALA A 656 -1.29 4.65 30.65
N VAL A 657 -2.37 4.96 29.92
CA VAL A 657 -2.72 4.23 28.70
C VAL A 657 -1.62 4.36 27.66
N LEU A 658 -1.14 5.56 27.36
CA LEU A 658 -0.16 5.76 26.30
C LEU A 658 1.24 5.20 26.64
N ASN A 659 1.59 5.04 27.91
CA ASN A 659 2.82 4.37 28.34
C ASN A 659 2.66 2.84 28.45
N SER A 660 1.45 2.30 28.34
CA SER A 660 1.18 0.89 28.55
C SER A 660 1.60 -0.02 27.40
N SER A 661 1.86 -1.28 27.70
CA SER A 661 2.07 -2.36 26.73
C SER A 661 0.88 -2.51 25.76
N MET A 662 -0.35 -2.28 26.22
CA MET A 662 -1.54 -2.31 25.37
C MET A 662 -1.50 -1.21 24.28
N ALA A 663 -1.10 0.03 24.63
CA ALA A 663 -0.98 1.09 23.63
C ALA A 663 0.16 0.82 22.65
N GLN A 664 1.28 0.25 23.12
CA GLN A 664 2.37 -0.17 22.24
C GLN A 664 1.91 -1.24 21.24
N TYR A 665 1.13 -2.23 21.70
CA TYR A 665 0.54 -3.24 20.83
C TYR A 665 -0.47 -2.64 19.84
N ALA A 666 -1.39 -1.82 20.32
CA ALA A 666 -2.39 -1.16 19.48
C ALA A 666 -1.75 -0.27 18.41
N ARG A 667 -0.58 0.32 18.68
CA ARG A 667 0.25 1.03 17.69
C ARG A 667 0.63 0.12 16.52
N TYR A 668 1.16 -1.07 16.80
CA TYR A 668 1.55 -2.05 15.78
C TYR A 668 0.36 -2.59 14.99
N VAL A 669 -0.81 -2.70 15.63
CA VAL A 669 -2.07 -3.08 14.96
C VAL A 669 -2.51 -1.97 13.99
N ILE A 670 -2.57 -0.71 14.43
CA ILE A 670 -3.04 0.40 13.58
C ILE A 670 -2.07 0.64 12.42
N ASN A 671 -0.77 0.67 12.72
CA ASN A 671 0.27 0.96 11.75
C ASN A 671 1.61 0.32 12.19
N PRO A 672 1.96 -0.88 11.69
CA PRO A 672 3.22 -1.55 12.01
C PRO A 672 4.43 -0.97 11.26
N THR A 673 4.24 0.09 10.46
CA THR A 673 5.36 0.74 9.76
C THR A 673 6.11 1.70 10.68
N ILE A 674 7.33 2.05 10.28
CA ILE A 674 8.22 2.94 11.02
C ILE A 674 7.56 4.32 11.28
N ALA A 675 6.87 4.89 10.29
CA ALA A 675 6.35 6.26 10.35
C ALA A 675 4.95 6.38 11.01
N PHE A 676 4.87 6.24 12.33
CA PHE A 676 3.61 6.42 13.08
C PHE A 676 3.21 7.89 13.24
N GLN A 677 2.04 8.27 12.72
CA GLN A 677 1.63 9.68 12.64
C GLN A 677 0.75 10.12 13.82
N VAL A 678 0.63 11.44 14.01
CA VAL A 678 -0.32 12.07 14.97
C VAL A 678 -1.75 11.55 14.77
N GLY A 679 -2.16 11.36 13.51
CA GLY A 679 -3.47 10.80 13.17
C GLY A 679 -3.63 9.31 13.48
N ASP A 680 -2.54 8.55 13.54
CA ASP A 680 -2.58 7.14 13.96
C ASP A 680 -2.74 7.05 15.48
N LEU A 681 -2.06 7.93 16.24
CA LEU A 681 -2.22 8.02 17.70
C LEU A 681 -3.68 8.32 18.09
N ALA A 682 -4.33 9.21 17.33
CA ALA A 682 -5.72 9.58 17.55
C ALA A 682 -6.70 8.39 17.43
N ARG A 683 -6.30 7.27 16.82
CA ARG A 683 -7.13 6.07 16.63
C ARG A 683 -6.99 5.04 17.74
N LEU A 684 -6.09 5.24 18.71
CA LEU A 684 -5.93 4.33 19.83
C LEU A 684 -7.22 4.25 20.66
N PRO A 685 -7.68 3.06 21.06
CA PRO A 685 -8.77 2.93 22.02
C PRO A 685 -8.33 3.49 23.38
N VAL A 686 -9.27 4.03 24.16
CA VAL A 686 -9.01 4.55 25.52
C VAL A 686 -10.16 4.14 26.44
N PRO A 687 -9.90 3.64 27.67
CA PRO A 687 -10.96 3.30 28.62
C PRO A 687 -11.81 4.51 29.00
N ASN A 688 -13.11 4.28 29.25
CA ASN A 688 -14.06 5.37 29.58
C ASN A 688 -13.85 5.98 30.97
N ALA A 689 -13.15 5.29 31.86
CA ALA A 689 -12.98 5.70 33.24
C ALA A 689 -11.61 5.29 33.77
N SER A 690 -11.06 6.17 34.61
CA SER A 690 -9.87 5.92 35.42
C SER A 690 -10.25 5.25 36.76
N SER A 691 -9.26 4.77 37.50
CA SER A 691 -9.41 4.31 38.88
C SER A 691 -8.53 5.15 39.82
N GLU A 692 -8.88 5.24 41.11
CA GLU A 692 -8.05 5.93 42.10
C GLU A 692 -6.66 5.30 42.17
N MET A 693 -6.59 3.97 42.19
CA MET A 693 -5.34 3.22 42.13
C MET A 693 -4.47 3.60 40.92
N LEU A 694 -5.06 3.73 39.73
CA LEU A 694 -4.31 4.12 38.53
C LEU A 694 -3.72 5.53 38.67
N ARG A 695 -4.50 6.48 39.21
CA ARG A 695 -4.05 7.86 39.43
C ARG A 695 -2.88 7.90 40.41
N ASP A 696 -2.99 7.19 41.53
CA ASP A 696 -1.94 7.12 42.55
C ASP A 696 -0.65 6.53 41.98
N LEU A 697 -0.75 5.49 41.13
CA LEU A 697 0.41 4.89 40.46
C LEU A 697 1.07 5.86 39.47
N VAL A 698 0.27 6.56 38.66
CA VAL A 698 0.79 7.54 37.70
C VAL A 698 1.43 8.74 38.40
N GLU A 699 0.84 9.23 39.48
CA GLU A 699 1.43 10.30 40.29
C GLU A 699 2.78 9.89 40.90
N GLN A 700 2.90 8.65 41.39
CA GLN A 700 4.17 8.10 41.83
C GLN A 700 5.19 8.00 40.70
N ALA A 701 4.79 7.51 39.52
CA ALA A 701 5.67 7.42 38.36
C ALA A 701 6.20 8.80 37.92
N ILE A 702 5.31 9.81 37.89
CA ILE A 702 5.67 11.20 37.61
C ILE A 702 6.64 11.74 38.67
N ALA A 703 6.38 11.48 39.95
CA ALA A 703 7.24 11.96 41.04
C ALA A 703 8.66 11.36 40.96
N LEU A 704 8.77 10.06 40.65
CA LEU A 704 10.08 9.41 40.47
C LEU A 704 10.83 9.96 39.25
N ALA A 705 10.14 10.13 38.11
CA ALA A 705 10.75 10.73 36.93
C ALA A 705 11.12 12.21 37.13
N LYS A 706 10.32 12.95 37.89
CA LYS A 706 10.64 14.34 38.24
C LYS A 706 11.87 14.44 39.13
N ALA A 707 12.07 13.50 40.07
CA ALA A 707 13.28 13.48 40.89
C ALA A 707 14.56 13.30 40.05
N ASP A 708 14.52 12.51 38.96
CA ASP A 708 15.64 12.44 38.01
C ASP A 708 15.90 13.81 37.36
N SER A 709 14.84 14.54 37.01
CA SER A 709 14.97 15.91 36.50
C SER A 709 15.60 16.83 37.54
N GLU A 710 15.12 16.82 38.79
CA GLU A 710 15.64 17.65 39.88
C GLU A 710 17.12 17.39 40.20
N GLU A 711 17.66 16.23 39.79
CA GLU A 711 19.05 15.83 39.96
C GLU A 711 19.96 16.13 38.74
N ASP A 712 19.39 16.52 37.60
CA ASP A 712 20.13 16.82 36.36
C ASP A 712 20.25 18.33 36.14
N GLU A 713 21.49 18.83 36.17
CA GLU A 713 21.86 20.25 36.03
C GLU A 713 21.45 20.89 34.71
N THR A 714 21.16 20.08 33.70
CA THR A 714 20.66 20.56 32.40
C THR A 714 19.15 20.73 32.37
N THR A 715 18.42 20.26 33.38
CA THR A 715 16.96 20.36 33.38
C THR A 715 16.47 21.61 34.07
N TRP A 716 15.23 21.95 33.74
CA TRP A 716 14.53 23.10 34.28
C TRP A 716 14.33 23.06 35.80
N ASP A 717 14.13 21.86 36.35
CA ASP A 717 13.76 21.63 37.74
C ASP A 717 14.97 21.37 38.64
N PHE A 718 16.19 21.54 38.14
CA PHE A 718 17.41 21.21 38.88
C PHE A 718 17.46 21.86 40.27
N ILE A 719 17.67 21.03 41.29
CA ILE A 719 17.84 21.42 42.68
C ILE A 719 19.28 21.17 43.13
N ALA A 720 19.75 19.93 42.98
CA ALA A 720 21.09 19.49 43.38
C ALA A 720 21.41 18.14 42.73
N PRO A 721 22.69 17.83 42.44
CA PRO A 721 23.07 16.53 41.89
C PRO A 721 22.87 15.40 42.91
N PRO A 722 22.88 14.12 42.48
CA PRO A 722 22.75 12.99 43.39
C PRO A 722 23.80 13.02 44.52
N ASP A 723 23.39 12.81 45.77
CA ASP A 723 24.27 12.86 46.95
C ASP A 723 25.48 11.91 46.81
N TRP A 724 26.69 12.32 47.19
CA TRP A 724 27.83 11.39 47.27
C TRP A 724 27.98 10.77 48.67
N PRO A 725 28.25 9.44 48.81
CA PRO A 725 28.44 8.43 47.77
C PRO A 725 27.18 7.64 47.36
N ASP A 726 26.06 7.82 48.08
CA ASP A 726 24.88 6.97 47.95
C ASP A 726 23.96 7.29 46.75
N GLY A 727 24.12 8.43 46.10
CA GLY A 727 23.22 8.98 45.10
C GLY A 727 23.08 8.09 43.87
N ILE A 728 24.17 7.48 43.40
CA ILE A 728 24.13 6.51 42.28
C ILE A 728 23.26 5.30 42.65
N ARG A 729 23.40 4.80 43.89
CA ARG A 729 22.60 3.67 44.38
C ARG A 729 21.12 4.06 44.54
N LYS A 730 20.84 5.24 45.11
CA LYS A 730 19.46 5.77 45.24
C LYS A 730 18.79 5.95 43.88
N ALA A 731 19.52 6.45 42.88
CA ALA A 731 19.00 6.60 41.51
C ALA A 731 18.66 5.23 40.89
N ALA A 732 19.53 4.23 41.04
CA ALA A 732 19.26 2.87 40.57
C ALA A 732 18.06 2.21 41.29
N GLU A 733 17.94 2.42 42.61
CA GLU A 733 16.79 1.97 43.40
C GLU A 733 15.49 2.65 42.91
N ARG A 734 15.53 3.96 42.61
CA ARG A 734 14.41 4.72 42.04
C ARG A 734 13.99 4.22 40.66
N HIS A 735 14.94 3.93 39.76
CA HIS A 735 14.64 3.34 38.45
C HIS A 735 14.00 1.95 38.56
N SER A 736 14.46 1.14 39.53
CA SER A 736 13.85 -0.17 39.81
C SER A 736 12.42 -0.03 40.35
N GLN A 737 12.17 0.96 41.22
CA GLN A 737 10.82 1.28 41.70
C GLN A 737 9.90 1.76 40.58
N LEU A 738 10.40 2.63 39.69
CA LEU A 738 9.66 3.10 38.53
C LEU A 738 9.24 1.94 37.63
N ALA A 739 10.15 1.02 37.32
CA ALA A 739 9.85 -0.17 36.51
C ALA A 739 8.75 -1.06 37.14
N GLU A 740 8.74 -1.21 38.47
CA GLU A 740 7.70 -1.96 39.17
C GLU A 740 6.35 -1.22 39.16
N ILE A 741 6.34 0.11 39.31
CA ILE A 741 5.13 0.91 39.17
C ILE A 741 4.57 0.83 37.75
N GLU A 742 5.43 0.89 36.74
CA GLU A 742 5.02 0.73 35.34
C GLU A 742 4.35 -0.63 35.09
N ARG A 743 4.89 -1.70 35.68
CA ARG A 743 4.26 -3.03 35.65
C ARG A 743 2.87 -3.02 36.29
N GLN A 744 2.71 -2.35 37.43
CA GLN A 744 1.41 -2.22 38.09
C GLN A 744 0.41 -1.37 37.30
N ILE A 745 0.88 -0.32 36.62
CA ILE A 745 0.09 0.47 35.68
C ILE A 745 -0.39 -0.42 34.53
N ASP A 746 0.48 -1.25 33.95
CA ASP A 746 0.11 -2.20 32.89
C ASP A 746 -0.99 -3.17 33.34
N GLU A 747 -0.87 -3.76 34.55
CA GLU A 747 -1.92 -4.63 35.10
C GLU A 747 -3.26 -3.91 35.24
N GLU A 748 -3.24 -2.69 35.75
CA GLU A 748 -4.46 -1.90 35.93
C GLU A 748 -5.06 -1.46 34.60
N VAL A 749 -4.24 -1.12 33.61
CA VAL A 749 -4.67 -0.82 32.24
C VAL A 749 -5.31 -2.06 31.60
N TYR A 750 -4.70 -3.24 31.73
CA TYR A 750 -5.31 -4.50 31.27
C TYR A 750 -6.66 -4.77 31.94
N ARG A 751 -6.76 -4.54 33.25
CA ARG A 751 -8.02 -4.65 33.99
C ARG A 751 -9.10 -3.70 33.46
N LEU A 752 -8.74 -2.45 33.16
CA LEU A 752 -9.67 -1.45 32.61
C LEU A 752 -10.17 -1.81 31.21
N TYR A 753 -9.32 -2.42 30.38
CA TYR A 753 -9.71 -2.92 29.07
C TYR A 753 -10.45 -4.26 29.11
N GLY A 754 -10.39 -5.00 30.23
CA GLY A 754 -10.94 -6.35 30.33
C GLY A 754 -10.14 -7.38 29.52
N ILE A 755 -8.82 -7.19 29.43
CA ILE A 755 -7.91 -8.07 28.67
C ILE A 755 -7.85 -9.44 29.35
N SER A 756 -8.05 -10.50 28.57
CA SER A 756 -7.93 -11.87 29.05
C SER A 756 -6.47 -12.33 29.08
N GLU A 757 -6.18 -13.43 29.78
CA GLU A 757 -4.85 -14.05 29.79
C GLU A 757 -4.37 -14.52 28.40
N GLU A 758 -5.31 -14.85 27.50
CA GLU A 758 -5.00 -15.19 26.11
C GLU A 758 -4.60 -13.95 25.32
N ASP A 759 -5.38 -12.87 25.44
CA ASP A 759 -5.10 -11.59 24.79
C ASP A 759 -3.80 -10.97 25.30
N ARG A 760 -3.52 -11.09 26.59
CA ARG A 760 -2.27 -10.64 27.21
C ARG A 760 -1.06 -11.35 26.60
N ARG A 761 -1.12 -12.69 26.46
CA ARG A 761 -0.05 -13.45 25.80
C ARG A 761 0.14 -13.01 24.35
N ALA A 762 -0.95 -12.77 23.62
CA ALA A 762 -0.87 -12.28 22.25
C ALA A 762 -0.20 -10.89 22.15
N ILE A 763 -0.45 -10.00 23.12
CA ILE A 763 0.24 -8.71 23.23
C ILE A 763 1.74 -8.93 23.45
N GLU A 764 2.11 -9.71 24.47
CA GLU A 764 3.50 -9.93 24.88
C GLU A 764 4.33 -10.66 23.80
N GLU A 765 3.76 -11.67 23.14
CA GLU A 765 4.40 -12.41 22.03
C GLU A 765 4.63 -11.55 20.78
N GLU A 766 3.78 -10.53 20.56
CA GLU A 766 3.96 -9.58 19.48
C GLU A 766 5.07 -8.58 19.83
N LEU A 767 5.04 -8.00 21.04
CA LEU A 767 6.01 -6.99 21.47
C LEU A 767 7.44 -7.55 21.62
N THR A 768 7.59 -8.80 22.03
CA THR A 768 8.91 -9.47 22.15
C THR A 768 9.56 -9.77 20.79
N GLY A 769 8.76 -9.91 19.72
CA GLY A 769 9.24 -10.25 18.37
C GLY A 769 9.75 -9.06 17.55
N HIS A 770 9.52 -7.84 18.00
CA HIS A 770 10.10 -6.62 17.41
C HIS A 770 11.26 -6.19 18.30
N PRO A 771 12.52 -6.20 17.82
CA PRO A 771 13.60 -5.61 18.59
C PRO A 771 13.20 -4.19 18.94
N LEU A 772 13.03 -3.92 20.23
CA LEU A 772 12.94 -2.58 20.78
C LEU A 772 14.14 -1.85 20.17
N GLY A 773 13.87 -0.86 19.32
CA GLY A 773 14.90 -0.17 18.55
C GLY A 773 16.07 0.13 19.47
N ALA A 774 17.27 -0.28 19.07
CA ALA A 774 18.49 0.08 19.78
C ALA A 774 18.41 1.57 20.11
N GLU A 775 18.59 1.90 21.40
CA GLU A 775 18.70 3.27 21.86
C GLU A 775 19.74 3.97 20.97
N ASP A 776 19.26 4.85 20.08
CA ASP A 776 20.14 5.74 19.35
C ASP A 776 20.48 6.87 20.33
N PRO A 777 21.70 6.95 20.88
CA PRO A 777 22.04 7.92 21.92
C PRO A 777 22.11 9.36 21.36
N THR A 778 21.93 9.54 20.05
CA THR A 778 22.11 10.80 19.36
C THR A 778 20.91 11.11 18.49
N GLY A 779 19.85 11.63 19.12
CA GLY A 779 18.67 12.16 18.43
C GLY A 779 18.89 13.47 17.65
N ASP A 780 20.14 13.80 17.28
CA ASP A 780 20.50 15.08 16.65
C ASP A 780 20.61 15.02 15.11
N ASP A 781 20.68 13.85 14.48
CA ASP A 781 20.92 13.75 13.02
C ASP A 781 19.65 13.62 12.17
N MET A 782 18.60 14.37 12.51
CA MET A 782 17.41 14.54 11.65
C MET A 782 17.16 16.01 11.29
N GLU A 783 18.22 16.82 11.13
CA GLU A 783 18.14 18.16 10.53
C GLU A 783 18.09 18.15 8.97
N GLY A 784 18.04 16.97 8.33
CA GLY A 784 17.93 16.86 6.87
C GLY A 784 16.53 17.06 6.27
N GLU A 785 15.46 17.09 7.08
CA GLU A 785 14.07 17.13 6.57
C GLU A 785 13.46 18.54 6.38
N GLU A 786 14.22 19.63 6.56
CA GLU A 786 13.69 21.01 6.38
C GLU A 786 14.17 21.75 5.12
N LYS A 787 14.75 21.04 4.14
CA LYS A 787 14.92 21.59 2.79
C LYS A 787 13.86 21.03 1.85
N GLU A 788 13.00 21.95 1.41
CA GLU A 788 12.19 21.91 0.18
C GLU A 788 10.79 21.27 0.27
N GLY A 789 9.83 22.13 0.65
CA GLY A 789 8.47 22.15 0.11
C GLY A 789 8.26 23.40 -0.72
#